data_AF-A0A8B9DFZ9-F1
#
_entry.id   AF-A0A8B9DFZ9-F1
#
_cell.length_a   1.000
_cell.length_b   1.000
_cell.length_c   1.000
_cell.angle_alpha   90.00
_cell.angle_beta   90.00
_cell.angle_gamma   90.00
#
_symmetry.space_group_name_H-M   'P 1'
#
loop_
_entity.id
_entity.type
_entity.pdbx_description
1 polymer ?
#
loop_
_entity_poly.entity_id
_entity_poly.type
_entity_poly.pdbx_seq_one_letter_code
_entity_poly.pdbx_strand_id
1 'polypeptide(L)'
;MEKFGMNFGGGPSKKDLLETIESQKKQLLNYQARLKDVVIAYKSLINEKEALEASLKVLSASHEADIGLSSAQPVSVASSSSSFADSADDKSSVHSEDSVGTATSADTAASLASTKGEQGTEDEKPAAAASSLKSEETNGSESGVSTSSGDVPPAAAEADKRVLQLKTQLATLTSALSTVTQEKSRMEASYQADKKKMKQDLDDAVKKAEDETDKLETELRSVQEQLAETKARLITQQHDRAQEQSDHAVMLRELQKLLQSERALRQDAELKLEETREALAGRVSVADRAEGYELQVRQLSQEVEDLKRELQAVQEERKKPDPRVQDLQEEMASLKHHFQSQLLQEMRKTAQAEEQLRQHAQMEEQRVADLEGQVSEVSGLLGTYEKAKQKDQLVIQKLKDRIVQLDQENKTLAVAAASRSPLDVSVEEANLDVNVLKDKMEKLKKLLQAAAKRSQPALDIEKLCELEPPKGTEAADGEKATALYYQQELKQLKEEFERYKMRAQVVLKNKSLKDVNLAKELEEAQEQLADLKEKYVVLQLSAEEMEKQHQLDVEAKKQELSHLQHLHRQELERCQLDYRERALKLEEEMHKQRDRALAVLAEKDQELEQLRSITLPYAGLQGSKTYGASGADVAGDDAPATDASESLPQALRLSASSEPTFFLYAEQLARKEVEIVALRKQKHKLEMEVHRLQERVLAEEEKHREEVSALRDEIQKNFRDKSREGANLEYLKNIVYRFLTLPDPLGRQQTLTAILTILHFSPEEKQAIRKQSAYSSWWPSGKR
;
A
#
# COMPACT_ATOMS: atom_id res chain seq x y z
N MET A 1 -4.72 13.23 43.99
CA MET A 1 -4.61 12.86 42.55
C MET A 1 -3.25 13.36 42.08
N GLU A 2 -2.18 12.72 42.56
CA GLU A 2 -0.82 13.32 42.66
C GLU A 2 0.29 12.44 42.04
N LYS A 3 -0.09 11.41 41.28
CA LYS A 3 0.86 10.47 40.66
C LYS A 3 1.22 10.79 39.20
N PHE A 4 0.78 11.95 38.70
CA PHE A 4 1.20 12.47 37.41
C PHE A 4 1.97 13.76 37.64
N GLY A 5 3.29 13.70 37.43
CA GLY A 5 4.23 14.83 37.57
C GLY A 5 4.09 15.86 36.45
N MET A 6 2.85 16.24 36.12
CA MET A 6 2.57 17.31 35.17
C MET A 6 2.75 18.65 35.87
N ASN A 7 4.00 19.10 35.93
CA ASN A 7 4.31 20.50 36.18
C ASN A 7 3.63 21.31 35.07
N PHE A 8 2.45 21.87 35.35
CA PHE A 8 1.87 22.90 34.50
C PHE A 8 2.91 24.01 34.36
N GLY A 9 3.46 24.18 33.16
CA GLY A 9 4.51 25.13 32.90
C GLY A 9 4.02 26.53 33.24
N GLY A 10 4.50 27.06 34.36
CA GLY A 10 4.27 28.45 34.72
C GLY A 10 4.82 29.31 33.57
N GLY A 11 3.94 30.07 32.91
CA GLY A 11 4.38 31.03 31.91
C GLY A 11 5.42 32.00 32.50
N PRO A 12 6.28 32.60 31.66
CA PRO A 12 7.33 33.51 32.12
C PRO A 12 6.75 34.50 33.12
N SER A 13 7.41 34.64 34.27
CA SER A 13 6.81 35.35 35.39
C SER A 13 6.56 36.81 35.04
N LYS A 14 5.69 37.49 35.79
CA LYS A 14 5.45 38.93 35.59
C LYS A 14 6.75 39.75 35.63
N LYS A 15 7.78 39.29 36.34
CA LYS A 15 9.11 39.91 36.34
C LYS A 15 9.84 39.68 35.02
N ASP A 16 9.91 38.44 34.55
CA ASP A 16 10.63 38.06 33.33
C ASP A 16 9.99 38.70 32.08
N LEU A 17 8.66 38.85 32.08
CA LEU A 17 7.91 39.61 31.08
C LEU A 17 8.21 41.12 31.12
N LEU A 18 8.44 41.71 32.30
CA LEU A 18 8.86 43.12 32.40
C LEU A 18 10.32 43.29 31.95
N GLU A 19 11.21 42.38 32.34
CA GLU A 19 12.63 42.42 31.98
C GLU A 19 12.84 42.21 30.47
N THR A 20 12.06 41.32 29.84
CA THR A 20 12.04 41.19 28.37
C THR A 20 11.46 42.44 27.68
N ILE A 21 10.38 43.04 28.18
CA ILE A 21 9.85 44.32 27.67
C ILE A 21 10.88 45.46 27.79
N GLU A 22 11.65 45.54 28.88
CA GLU A 22 12.71 46.53 29.04
C GLU A 22 13.89 46.28 28.09
N SER A 23 14.27 45.01 27.88
CA SER A 23 15.28 44.65 26.88
C SER A 23 14.84 45.04 25.45
N GLN A 24 13.57 44.81 25.10
CA GLN A 24 12.99 45.17 23.81
C GLN A 24 12.91 46.70 23.63
N LYS A 25 12.53 47.45 24.67
CA LYS A 25 12.58 48.92 24.65
C LYS A 25 14.01 49.44 24.41
N LYS A 26 15.02 48.83 25.06
CA LYS A 26 16.43 49.19 24.85
C LYS A 26 16.91 48.89 23.43
N GLN A 27 16.51 47.74 22.87
CA GLN A 27 16.78 47.41 21.46
C GLN A 27 16.10 48.40 20.50
N LEU A 28 14.82 48.73 20.71
CA LEU A 28 14.08 49.71 19.91
C LEU A 28 14.73 51.10 19.94
N LEU A 29 15.22 51.57 21.09
CA LEU A 29 15.95 52.84 21.18
C LEU A 29 17.28 52.79 20.40
N ASN A 30 18.02 51.68 20.47
CA ASN A 30 19.25 51.51 19.69
C ASN A 30 18.97 51.47 18.17
N TYR A 31 17.91 50.79 17.73
CA TYR A 31 17.48 50.81 16.33
C TYR A 31 16.99 52.18 15.89
N GLN A 32 16.28 52.93 16.75
CA GLN A 32 15.83 54.29 16.47
C GLN A 32 17.02 55.26 16.32
N ALA A 33 18.07 55.11 17.14
CA ALA A 33 19.31 55.88 16.98
C ALA A 33 19.98 55.55 15.64
N ARG A 34 20.27 54.27 15.38
CA ARG A 34 20.92 53.83 14.14
C ARG A 34 20.13 54.20 12.88
N LEU A 35 18.79 54.23 12.94
CA LEU A 35 17.94 54.68 11.84
C LEU A 35 18.03 56.20 11.63
N LYS A 36 18.16 57.02 12.68
CA LYS A 36 18.43 58.45 12.55
C LYS A 36 19.79 58.68 11.88
N ASP A 37 20.82 57.95 12.30
CA ASP A 37 22.16 58.06 11.73
C ASP A 37 22.17 57.69 10.23
N VAL A 38 21.47 56.61 9.85
CA VAL A 38 21.26 56.22 8.43
C VAL A 38 20.48 57.29 7.66
N VAL A 39 19.45 57.91 8.25
CA VAL A 39 18.71 59.01 7.60
C VAL A 39 19.56 60.28 7.46
N ILE A 40 20.48 60.54 8.37
CA ILE A 40 21.45 61.65 8.27
C ILE A 40 22.46 61.37 7.14
N ALA A 41 23.04 60.17 7.09
CA ALA A 41 23.96 59.76 6.03
C ALA A 41 23.29 59.71 4.64
N TYR A 42 22.02 59.28 4.57
CA TYR A 42 21.24 59.33 3.32
C TYR A 42 20.98 60.77 2.85
N LYS A 43 20.79 61.72 3.78
CA LYS A 43 20.69 63.15 3.46
C LYS A 43 22.02 63.76 3.03
N SER A 44 23.15 63.40 3.65
CA SER A 44 24.46 63.90 3.17
C SER A 44 24.75 63.35 1.77
N LEU A 45 24.47 62.07 1.51
CA LEU A 45 24.63 61.45 0.20
C LEU A 45 23.75 62.08 -0.89
N ILE A 46 22.53 62.53 -0.55
CA ILE A 46 21.69 63.33 -1.47
C ILE A 46 22.35 64.68 -1.76
N ASN A 47 22.78 65.42 -0.72
CA ASN A 47 23.42 66.72 -0.90
C ASN A 47 24.74 66.61 -1.70
N GLU A 48 25.52 65.55 -1.47
CA GLU A 48 26.73 65.20 -2.23
C GLU A 48 26.40 64.86 -3.69
N LYS A 49 25.34 64.09 -3.95
CA LYS A 49 24.84 63.82 -5.31
C LYS A 49 24.42 65.12 -6.02
N GLU A 50 23.67 66.00 -5.36
CA GLU A 50 23.23 67.28 -5.92
C GLU A 50 24.42 68.20 -6.22
N ALA A 51 25.43 68.24 -5.35
CA ALA A 51 26.68 68.97 -5.57
C ALA A 51 27.50 68.39 -6.73
N LEU A 52 27.55 67.06 -6.87
CA LEU A 52 28.20 66.38 -7.99
C LEU A 52 27.46 66.61 -9.32
N GLU A 53 26.12 66.56 -9.33
CA GLU A 53 25.31 66.86 -10.52
C GLU A 53 25.42 68.33 -10.94
N ALA A 54 25.48 69.26 -9.98
CA ALA A 54 25.79 70.67 -10.27
C ALA A 54 27.20 70.84 -10.85
N SER A 55 28.20 70.14 -10.30
CA SER A 55 29.58 70.17 -10.78
C SER A 55 29.71 69.58 -12.19
N LEU A 56 29.05 68.45 -12.46
CA LEU A 56 28.97 67.84 -13.79
C LEU A 56 28.31 68.79 -14.79
N LYS A 57 27.26 69.50 -14.39
CA LYS A 57 26.57 70.48 -15.25
C LYS A 57 27.47 71.68 -15.60
N VAL A 58 28.29 72.16 -14.67
CA VAL A 58 29.29 73.21 -14.92
C VAL A 58 30.40 72.69 -15.84
N LEU A 59 30.91 71.47 -15.61
CA LEU A 59 31.93 70.85 -16.46
C LEU A 59 31.42 70.61 -17.88
N SER A 60 30.19 70.11 -18.06
CA SER A 60 29.57 69.94 -19.39
C SER A 60 29.40 71.27 -20.12
N ALA A 61 28.91 72.31 -19.45
CA ALA A 61 28.79 73.65 -20.05
C ALA A 61 30.15 74.26 -20.42
N SER A 62 31.21 73.96 -19.65
CA SER A 62 32.59 74.37 -19.98
C SER A 62 33.12 73.58 -21.19
N HIS A 63 32.85 72.28 -21.26
CA HIS A 63 33.25 71.42 -22.37
C HIS A 63 32.57 71.81 -23.69
N GLU A 64 31.28 72.18 -23.66
CA GLU A 64 30.57 72.74 -24.82
C GLU A 64 31.17 74.07 -25.28
N ALA A 65 31.65 74.91 -24.36
CA ALA A 65 32.33 76.18 -24.69
C ALA A 65 33.70 75.95 -25.35
N ASP A 66 34.51 75.01 -24.85
CA ASP A 66 35.81 74.65 -25.46
C ASP A 66 35.64 74.01 -26.85
N ILE A 67 34.64 73.12 -27.01
CA ILE A 67 34.28 72.56 -28.33
C ILE A 67 33.90 73.68 -29.30
N GLY A 68 33.14 74.68 -28.85
CA GLY A 68 32.74 75.86 -29.63
C GLY A 68 33.90 76.70 -30.18
N LEU A 69 35.07 76.68 -29.54
CA LEU A 69 36.27 77.41 -29.98
C LEU A 69 37.17 76.60 -30.93
N SER A 70 36.95 75.29 -31.04
CA SER A 70 37.86 74.37 -31.77
C SER A 70 37.55 74.18 -33.27
N SER A 71 36.39 74.64 -33.76
CA SER A 71 35.83 74.24 -35.08
C SER A 71 35.89 75.32 -36.18
N ALA A 72 37.08 75.87 -36.41
CA ALA A 72 37.30 76.89 -37.46
C ALA A 72 38.00 76.33 -38.73
N GLN A 73 37.20 75.91 -39.71
CA GLN A 73 37.59 75.61 -41.12
C GLN A 73 38.46 74.33 -41.34
N PRO A 74 38.57 73.78 -42.58
CA PRO A 74 37.61 72.74 -43.01
C PRO A 74 38.26 71.55 -43.76
N VAL A 75 37.45 70.58 -44.25
CA VAL A 75 37.51 69.96 -45.61
C VAL A 75 36.57 68.74 -45.69
N SER A 76 35.78 68.66 -46.78
CA SER A 76 35.03 67.54 -47.43
C SER A 76 34.85 66.17 -46.74
N VAL A 77 33.77 65.40 -46.94
CA VAL A 77 32.90 65.23 -48.14
C VAL A 77 31.42 65.09 -47.74
N ALA A 78 30.51 65.34 -48.70
CA ALA A 78 29.06 65.33 -48.55
C ALA A 78 28.44 64.03 -47.98
N SER A 79 27.40 64.22 -47.15
CA SER A 79 26.41 63.22 -46.76
C SER A 79 25.01 63.67 -47.21
N SER A 80 24.24 62.81 -47.87
CA SER A 80 22.90 63.16 -48.36
C SER A 80 21.96 61.95 -48.39
N SER A 81 20.83 62.03 -47.67
CA SER A 81 19.62 61.17 -47.75
C SER A 81 19.79 59.65 -47.56
N SER A 82 18.81 58.87 -47.08
CA SER A 82 17.60 59.18 -46.29
C SER A 82 17.04 57.85 -45.73
N SER A 83 16.15 57.93 -44.74
CA SER A 83 15.35 56.81 -44.22
C SER A 83 14.68 55.93 -45.28
N PHE A 84 14.55 54.61 -45.04
CA PHE A 84 13.28 53.84 -45.05
C PHE A 84 13.46 52.36 -44.66
N ALA A 85 12.40 51.76 -44.09
CA ALA A 85 12.05 50.32 -43.91
C ALA A 85 13.12 49.34 -43.35
N ASP A 86 12.89 48.50 -42.33
CA ASP A 86 11.75 47.65 -41.89
C ASP A 86 11.71 46.24 -42.50
N SER A 87 11.19 45.29 -41.68
CA SER A 87 10.72 43.93 -41.99
C SER A 87 11.66 42.71 -41.87
N ALA A 88 11.00 41.57 -41.54
CA ALA A 88 11.32 40.17 -41.82
C ALA A 88 12.49 39.45 -41.08
N ASP A 89 12.21 38.99 -39.86
CA ASP A 89 11.97 37.57 -39.49
C ASP A 89 12.89 36.39 -39.94
N ASP A 90 13.03 35.45 -38.98
CA ASP A 90 13.04 33.97 -39.14
C ASP A 90 14.34 33.12 -39.29
N LYS A 91 14.29 31.96 -38.61
CA LYS A 91 15.03 30.68 -38.73
C LYS A 91 16.57 30.57 -38.90
N SER A 92 17.18 30.07 -37.82
CA SER A 92 18.09 28.88 -37.78
C SER A 92 19.50 29.03 -38.42
N SER A 93 20.51 28.18 -38.15
CA SER A 93 20.49 26.78 -37.71
C SER A 93 21.86 26.28 -37.19
N VAL A 94 21.83 25.23 -36.35
CA VAL A 94 22.88 24.22 -36.00
C VAL A 94 24.35 24.59 -35.66
N HIS A 95 24.86 23.87 -34.64
CA HIS A 95 26.16 23.16 -34.44
C HIS A 95 27.42 23.53 -35.30
N SER A 96 28.67 23.38 -34.81
CA SER A 96 29.18 22.37 -33.85
C SER A 96 30.41 22.82 -33.02
N GLU A 97 30.68 22.06 -31.94
CA GLU A 97 31.97 21.44 -31.50
C GLU A 97 33.29 22.18 -31.83
N ASP A 98 34.08 22.66 -30.86
CA ASP A 98 34.86 21.96 -29.79
C ASP A 98 36.33 21.65 -30.20
N SER A 99 37.27 21.90 -29.29
CA SER A 99 38.66 21.43 -29.30
C SER A 99 39.36 21.75 -27.97
N VAL A 100 39.98 20.74 -27.37
CA VAL A 100 40.52 20.77 -25.99
C VAL A 100 42.04 20.52 -25.99
N GLY A 101 42.75 21.02 -24.97
CA GLY A 101 44.19 20.82 -24.74
C GLY A 101 44.99 22.13 -24.76
N THR A 102 46.10 22.28 -24.03
CA THR A 102 46.99 21.28 -23.41
C THR A 102 47.53 21.79 -22.06
N ALA A 103 47.97 20.89 -21.17
CA ALA A 103 48.46 21.22 -19.82
C ALA A 103 49.93 20.82 -19.59
N THR A 104 50.50 21.25 -18.44
CA THR A 104 51.88 20.97 -17.95
C THR A 104 53.01 21.66 -18.75
N SER A 105 54.14 22.08 -18.17
CA SER A 105 54.85 21.65 -16.95
C SER A 105 55.53 22.80 -16.20
N ALA A 106 56.10 22.52 -15.02
CA ALA A 106 57.00 23.41 -14.28
C ALA A 106 58.43 22.85 -14.28
N ASP A 107 59.45 23.72 -14.17
CA ASP A 107 60.54 23.52 -13.20
C ASP A 107 61.44 24.77 -12.99
N THR A 108 62.20 24.75 -11.90
CA THR A 108 63.39 25.51 -11.46
C THR A 108 63.24 26.32 -10.17
N ALA A 109 64.28 26.24 -9.34
CA ALA A 109 64.31 26.68 -7.95
C ALA A 109 65.69 27.27 -7.56
N ALA A 110 65.83 27.67 -6.29
CA ALA A 110 67.03 28.17 -5.60
C ALA A 110 67.48 29.61 -5.97
N SER A 111 68.18 30.38 -5.11
CA SER A 111 68.27 30.36 -3.64
C SER A 111 68.96 31.64 -3.11
N LEU A 112 68.59 32.05 -1.88
CA LEU A 112 69.42 32.67 -0.83
C LEU A 112 70.59 33.61 -1.20
N ALA A 113 70.49 34.88 -0.78
CA ALA A 113 71.63 35.66 -0.27
C ALA A 113 71.15 36.77 0.69
N SER A 114 72.04 37.32 1.54
CA SER A 114 71.69 38.40 2.49
C SER A 114 72.88 39.31 2.84
N THR A 115 72.56 40.46 3.44
CA THR A 115 73.41 41.37 4.23
C THR A 115 74.69 42.01 3.64
N LYS A 116 74.63 43.36 3.62
CA LYS A 116 75.61 44.33 4.20
C LYS A 116 76.97 44.60 3.51
N GLY A 117 77.25 45.89 3.28
CA GLY A 117 78.57 46.51 3.07
C GLY A 117 78.50 48.04 3.32
N GLU A 118 79.62 48.70 3.68
CA GLU A 118 79.69 50.13 4.04
C GLU A 118 80.89 50.85 3.38
N GLN A 119 80.86 52.20 3.34
CA GLN A 119 81.97 53.18 3.13
C GLN A 119 82.61 53.35 1.72
N GLY A 120 83.03 54.60 1.39
CA GLY A 120 84.28 54.80 0.63
C GLY A 120 84.48 55.85 -0.51
N THR A 121 83.99 57.12 -0.41
CA THR A 121 84.67 58.40 -0.85
C THR A 121 85.30 58.64 -2.27
N GLU A 122 85.47 59.94 -2.61
CA GLU A 122 86.31 60.59 -3.69
C GLU A 122 85.74 60.55 -5.14
N ASP A 123 85.18 61.68 -5.65
CA ASP A 123 85.75 62.73 -6.57
C ASP A 123 85.45 62.46 -8.08
N GLU A 124 85.41 63.40 -9.04
CA GLU A 124 85.99 64.76 -9.13
C GLU A 124 85.05 65.86 -9.75
N LYS A 125 85.62 66.98 -10.24
CA LYS A 125 85.05 68.33 -10.51
C LYS A 125 84.88 68.65 -12.03
N PRO A 126 84.69 69.90 -12.56
CA PRO A 126 84.64 71.28 -11.98
C PRO A 126 83.36 72.09 -12.40
N ALA A 127 83.15 73.42 -12.25
CA ALA A 127 84.00 74.56 -11.83
C ALA A 127 83.20 75.77 -11.24
N ALA A 128 83.83 76.54 -10.33
CA ALA A 128 83.80 78.01 -10.09
C ALA A 128 82.45 78.80 -9.99
N ALA A 129 82.25 79.81 -9.12
CA ALA A 129 82.92 80.40 -7.92
C ALA A 129 81.92 81.44 -7.29
N ALA A 130 82.12 82.26 -6.24
CA ALA A 130 83.22 82.60 -5.29
C ALA A 130 82.54 83.21 -4.00
N SER A 131 83.01 83.01 -2.75
CA SER A 131 83.94 83.83 -1.92
C SER A 131 83.81 85.38 -2.06
N SER A 132 83.93 86.23 -1.01
CA SER A 132 84.52 86.17 0.35
C SER A 132 83.83 87.24 1.26
N LEU A 133 83.87 87.39 2.61
CA LEU A 133 84.78 87.07 3.76
C LEU A 133 86.10 87.88 3.81
N LYS A 134 86.59 88.46 4.93
CA LYS A 134 86.06 88.76 6.30
C LYS A 134 87.08 89.62 7.09
N SER A 135 86.70 90.75 7.72
CA SER A 135 87.42 91.48 8.81
C SER A 135 86.59 92.73 9.22
N GLU A 136 86.39 93.20 10.47
CA GLU A 136 87.00 93.03 11.82
C GLU A 136 88.09 94.06 12.19
N GLU A 137 88.09 94.50 13.47
CA GLU A 137 88.93 95.56 14.11
C GLU A 137 88.68 97.04 13.67
N THR A 138 89.04 98.11 14.41
CA THR A 138 88.87 98.63 15.81
C THR A 138 89.61 100.01 15.85
N ASN A 139 89.50 100.79 16.94
CA ASN A 139 90.11 102.14 17.13
C ASN A 139 89.58 103.26 16.18
N GLY A 140 89.81 104.56 16.40
CA GLY A 140 90.49 105.28 17.51
C GLY A 140 90.38 106.81 17.33
N SER A 141 90.67 107.59 18.38
CA SER A 141 90.39 109.04 18.43
C SER A 141 91.60 109.96 18.13
N GLU A 142 91.43 110.96 17.24
CA GLU A 142 92.10 112.28 17.22
C GLU A 142 91.53 113.14 16.05
N SER A 143 91.57 114.48 15.98
CA SER A 143 92.04 115.56 16.87
C SER A 143 91.06 116.77 16.74
N GLY A 144 91.14 117.88 17.50
CA GLY A 144 92.10 118.23 18.55
C GLY A 144 93.12 119.32 18.18
N VAL A 145 92.70 120.53 17.79
CA VAL A 145 93.60 121.71 17.78
C VAL A 145 92.85 123.03 18.08
N SER A 146 93.57 123.99 18.66
CA SER A 146 93.12 125.35 18.98
C SER A 146 94.25 126.35 18.66
N THR A 147 94.04 127.65 18.95
CA THR A 147 94.99 128.78 18.74
C THR A 147 95.13 129.23 17.27
N SER A 148 95.51 130.48 16.93
CA SER A 148 95.86 131.67 17.73
C SER A 148 95.42 132.97 17.03
N SER A 149 95.47 134.11 17.74
CA SER A 149 95.26 135.48 17.21
C SER A 149 96.54 136.11 16.64
N GLY A 150 96.41 137.04 15.68
CA GLY A 150 97.51 137.83 15.09
C GLY A 150 97.00 138.87 14.07
N ASP A 151 97.73 139.98 13.89
CA ASP A 151 97.23 141.22 13.27
C ASP A 151 97.54 141.43 11.76
N VAL A 152 96.55 142.00 11.06
CA VAL A 152 96.59 143.16 10.11
C VAL A 152 97.82 143.30 9.17
N PRO A 153 97.65 143.32 7.82
CA PRO A 153 97.06 144.49 7.13
C PRO A 153 95.74 144.26 6.33
N PRO A 154 94.95 145.33 6.07
CA PRO A 154 93.57 145.21 5.61
C PRO A 154 93.42 145.19 4.07
N ALA A 155 93.47 144.01 3.46
CA ALA A 155 92.96 143.78 2.10
C ALA A 155 92.45 142.34 1.87
N ALA A 156 93.19 141.33 2.36
CA ALA A 156 92.87 139.91 2.14
C ALA A 156 91.60 139.43 2.87
N ALA A 157 91.23 140.06 3.99
CA ALA A 157 90.22 139.57 4.92
C ALA A 157 88.79 139.42 4.34
N GLU A 158 88.44 140.07 3.22
CA GLU A 158 87.20 139.74 2.49
C GLU A 158 87.33 138.48 1.64
N ALA A 159 88.47 138.28 0.98
CA ALA A 159 88.72 137.11 0.15
C ALA A 159 88.72 135.84 1.02
N ASP A 160 89.41 135.86 2.16
CA ASP A 160 89.44 134.73 3.09
C ASP A 160 88.07 134.42 3.70
N LYS A 161 87.26 135.43 4.01
CA LYS A 161 85.86 135.24 4.45
C LYS A 161 84.99 134.62 3.36
N ARG A 162 85.11 135.06 2.11
CA ARG A 162 84.41 134.45 0.96
C ARG A 162 84.89 133.01 0.71
N VAL A 163 86.20 132.75 0.82
CA VAL A 163 86.78 131.39 0.71
C VAL A 163 86.31 130.48 1.84
N LEU A 164 86.19 130.97 3.07
CA LEU A 164 85.63 130.21 4.20
C LEU A 164 84.13 129.92 4.01
N GLN A 165 83.35 130.89 3.53
CA GLN A 165 81.93 130.70 3.20
C GLN A 165 81.74 129.69 2.07
N LEU A 166 82.57 129.76 1.02
CA LEU A 166 82.56 128.78 -0.06
C LEU A 166 82.98 127.39 0.45
N LYS A 167 83.97 127.28 1.33
CA LYS A 167 84.38 126.01 1.96
C LYS A 167 83.26 125.41 2.81
N THR A 168 82.52 126.20 3.60
CA THR A 168 81.40 125.66 4.40
C THR A 168 80.19 125.30 3.54
N GLN A 169 79.91 126.06 2.47
CA GLN A 169 78.91 125.68 1.47
C GLN A 169 79.29 124.38 0.74
N LEU A 170 80.53 124.22 0.29
CA LEU A 170 81.03 123.02 -0.37
C LEU A 170 81.01 121.82 0.59
N ALA A 171 81.40 121.99 1.86
CA ALA A 171 81.29 120.95 2.88
C ALA A 171 79.82 120.56 3.15
N THR A 172 78.89 121.52 3.17
CA THR A 172 77.45 121.27 3.37
C THR A 172 76.86 120.52 2.17
N LEU A 173 77.21 120.92 0.94
CA LEU A 173 76.81 120.22 -0.29
C LEU A 173 77.42 118.82 -0.39
N THR A 174 78.67 118.65 0.05
CA THR A 174 79.34 117.32 0.10
C THR A 174 78.65 116.42 1.12
N SER A 175 78.31 116.95 2.30
CA SER A 175 77.54 116.23 3.33
C SER A 175 76.15 115.84 2.83
N ALA A 176 75.40 116.78 2.22
CA ALA A 176 74.09 116.52 1.64
C ALA A 176 74.14 115.51 0.47
N LEU A 177 75.17 115.58 -0.38
CA LEU A 177 75.37 114.60 -1.45
C LEU A 177 75.78 113.24 -0.88
N SER A 178 76.55 113.20 0.22
CA SER A 178 76.87 111.96 0.94
C SER A 178 75.64 111.32 1.57
N THR A 179 74.75 112.10 2.22
CA THR A 179 73.52 111.54 2.81
C THR A 179 72.52 111.11 1.74
N VAL A 180 72.38 111.87 0.64
CA VAL A 180 71.57 111.45 -0.53
C VAL A 180 72.15 110.20 -1.18
N THR A 181 73.48 110.06 -1.27
CA THR A 181 74.12 108.84 -1.79
C THR A 181 73.94 107.66 -0.85
N GLN A 182 74.03 107.89 0.46
CA GLN A 182 73.81 106.87 1.49
C GLN A 182 72.36 106.38 1.49
N GLU A 183 71.37 107.28 1.54
CA GLU A 183 69.95 106.93 1.46
C GLU A 183 69.58 106.34 0.10
N LYS A 184 70.17 106.80 -1.01
CA LYS A 184 70.05 106.11 -2.31
C LYS A 184 70.56 104.66 -2.21
N SER A 185 71.77 104.44 -1.69
CA SER A 185 72.34 103.09 -1.57
C SER A 185 71.52 102.19 -0.63
N ARG A 186 70.92 102.77 0.40
CA ARG A 186 70.00 102.11 1.35
C ARG A 186 68.69 101.70 0.66
N MET A 187 68.10 102.59 -0.14
CA MET A 187 66.89 102.33 -0.93
C MET A 187 67.13 101.35 -2.07
N GLU A 188 68.31 101.38 -2.71
CA GLU A 188 68.72 100.38 -3.70
C GLU A 188 68.97 99.02 -3.04
N ALA A 189 69.54 98.97 -1.84
CA ALA A 189 69.73 97.75 -1.07
C ALA A 189 68.39 97.16 -0.58
N SER A 190 67.46 97.99 -0.08
CA SER A 190 66.13 97.53 0.31
C SER A 190 65.33 97.06 -0.91
N TYR A 191 65.33 97.80 -2.02
CA TYR A 191 64.70 97.35 -3.27
C TYR A 191 65.28 96.02 -3.79
N GLN A 192 66.60 95.80 -3.67
CA GLN A 192 67.21 94.52 -4.02
C GLN A 192 66.83 93.39 -3.04
N ALA A 193 66.69 93.69 -1.75
CA ALA A 193 66.21 92.74 -0.75
C ALA A 193 64.73 92.38 -1.00
N ASP A 194 63.87 93.37 -1.20
CA ASP A 194 62.45 93.21 -1.51
C ASP A 194 62.26 92.45 -2.84
N LYS A 195 63.06 92.76 -3.88
CA LYS A 195 63.02 92.01 -5.14
C LYS A 195 63.44 90.54 -4.97
N LYS A 196 64.45 90.26 -4.14
CA LYS A 196 64.83 88.87 -3.80
C LYS A 196 63.73 88.18 -3.01
N LYS A 197 63.16 88.87 -2.01
CA LYS A 197 62.07 88.35 -1.17
C LYS A 197 60.83 88.06 -2.00
N MET A 198 60.35 89.00 -2.82
CA MET A 198 59.19 88.80 -3.70
C MET A 198 59.43 87.68 -4.73
N LYS A 199 60.67 87.43 -5.16
CA LYS A 199 60.99 86.24 -5.95
C LYS A 199 60.90 84.98 -5.11
N GLN A 200 61.45 84.95 -3.90
CA GLN A 200 61.36 83.80 -3.00
C GLN A 200 59.91 83.50 -2.60
N ASP A 201 59.13 84.51 -2.22
CA ASP A 201 57.71 84.41 -1.87
C ASP A 201 56.90 83.83 -3.06
N LEU A 202 57.30 84.10 -4.31
CA LEU A 202 56.73 83.51 -5.53
C LEU A 202 57.24 82.08 -5.78
N ASP A 203 58.56 81.84 -5.72
CA ASP A 203 59.16 80.51 -5.89
C ASP A 203 58.60 79.52 -4.84
N ASP A 204 58.35 79.98 -3.60
CA ASP A 204 57.77 79.21 -2.50
C ASP A 204 56.23 79.15 -2.54
N ALA A 205 55.56 79.95 -3.39
CA ALA A 205 54.14 79.81 -3.70
C ALA A 205 53.93 78.81 -4.85
N VAL A 206 54.80 78.83 -5.88
CA VAL A 206 54.80 77.86 -6.98
C VAL A 206 55.02 76.45 -6.44
N LYS A 207 56.03 76.22 -5.59
CA LYS A 207 56.25 74.91 -4.94
C LYS A 207 55.05 74.40 -4.17
N LYS A 208 54.29 75.27 -3.50
CA LYS A 208 53.07 74.87 -2.76
C LYS A 208 51.95 74.47 -3.70
N ALA A 209 51.80 75.16 -4.83
CA ALA A 209 50.87 74.75 -5.87
C ALA A 209 51.27 73.42 -6.52
N GLU A 210 52.56 73.21 -6.79
CA GLU A 210 53.13 71.94 -7.28
C GLU A 210 52.88 70.81 -6.27
N ASP A 211 53.27 71.01 -5.01
CA ASP A 211 53.00 70.13 -3.87
C ASP A 211 51.50 69.80 -3.71
N GLU A 212 50.59 70.74 -3.97
CA GLU A 212 49.14 70.54 -3.89
C GLU A 212 48.60 69.79 -5.11
N THR A 213 49.11 70.05 -6.32
CA THR A 213 48.77 69.26 -7.51
C THR A 213 49.23 67.81 -7.41
N ASP A 214 50.46 67.55 -6.91
CA ASP A 214 50.96 66.19 -6.72
C ASP A 214 50.08 65.40 -5.73
N LYS A 215 49.65 66.03 -4.63
CA LYS A 215 48.70 65.41 -3.68
C LYS A 215 47.39 65.08 -4.38
N LEU A 216 46.77 66.03 -5.06
CA LEU A 216 45.52 65.82 -5.79
C LEU A 216 45.64 64.75 -6.89
N GLU A 217 46.78 64.65 -7.58
CA GLU A 217 47.02 63.54 -8.51
C GLU A 217 47.13 62.19 -7.80
N THR A 218 47.80 62.09 -6.65
CA THR A 218 47.87 60.82 -5.89
C THR A 218 46.52 60.42 -5.31
N GLU A 219 45.71 61.38 -4.83
CA GLU A 219 44.34 61.13 -4.39
C GLU A 219 43.48 60.65 -5.57
N LEU A 220 43.54 61.33 -6.71
CA LEU A 220 42.84 60.95 -7.94
C LEU A 220 43.23 59.54 -8.41
N ARG A 221 44.52 59.19 -8.41
CA ARG A 221 45.01 57.84 -8.73
C ARG A 221 44.42 56.81 -7.75
N SER A 222 44.45 57.07 -6.45
CA SER A 222 43.90 56.15 -5.43
C SER A 222 42.38 55.95 -5.57
N VAL A 223 41.63 56.99 -5.96
CA VAL A 223 40.19 56.90 -6.23
C VAL A 223 39.90 56.16 -7.53
N GLN A 224 40.74 56.31 -8.57
CA GLN A 224 40.66 55.51 -9.79
C GLN A 224 40.96 54.03 -9.55
N GLU A 225 41.93 53.71 -8.68
CA GLU A 225 42.24 52.33 -8.27
C GLU A 225 41.09 51.71 -7.47
N GLN A 226 40.52 52.43 -6.49
CA GLN A 226 39.33 51.98 -5.75
C GLN A 226 38.11 51.81 -6.67
N LEU A 227 37.94 52.68 -7.67
CA LEU A 227 36.89 52.55 -8.69
C LEU A 227 37.13 51.35 -9.61
N ALA A 228 38.38 51.03 -9.95
CA ALA A 228 38.73 49.83 -10.70
C ALA A 228 38.50 48.55 -9.89
N GLU A 229 38.90 48.54 -8.61
CA GLU A 229 38.69 47.40 -7.72
C GLU A 229 37.20 47.14 -7.46
N THR A 230 36.41 48.18 -7.17
CA THR A 230 34.96 48.04 -6.98
C THR A 230 34.24 47.60 -8.24
N LYS A 231 34.67 48.05 -9.44
CA LYS A 231 34.19 47.50 -10.72
C LYS A 231 34.56 46.03 -10.89
N ALA A 232 35.80 45.63 -10.58
CA ALA A 232 36.23 44.24 -10.66
C ALA A 232 35.42 43.33 -9.71
N ARG A 233 35.27 43.73 -8.44
CA ARG A 233 34.44 43.04 -7.44
C ARG A 233 32.96 42.96 -7.85
N LEU A 234 32.44 43.95 -8.56
CA LEU A 234 31.07 43.91 -9.11
C LEU A 234 30.96 42.92 -10.28
N ILE A 235 31.96 42.87 -11.16
CA ILE A 235 32.01 41.93 -12.30
C ILE A 235 32.12 40.49 -11.80
N THR A 236 32.95 40.19 -10.79
CA THR A 236 32.99 38.84 -10.21
C THR A 236 31.64 38.48 -9.60
N GLN A 237 31.05 39.33 -8.77
CA GLN A 237 29.71 39.08 -8.21
C GLN A 237 28.58 38.96 -9.25
N GLN A 238 28.76 39.49 -10.47
CA GLN A 238 27.83 39.26 -11.58
C GLN A 238 28.05 37.89 -12.22
N HIS A 239 29.31 37.47 -12.37
CA HIS A 239 29.65 36.14 -12.85
C HIS A 239 29.22 35.04 -11.86
N ASP A 240 29.53 35.22 -10.57
CA ASP A 240 29.16 34.29 -9.49
C ASP A 240 27.65 34.06 -9.47
N ARG A 241 26.84 35.13 -9.49
CA ARG A 241 25.36 35.05 -9.55
C ARG A 241 24.84 34.45 -10.84
N ALA A 242 25.52 34.64 -11.97
CA ALA A 242 25.14 34.00 -13.24
C ALA A 242 25.45 32.49 -13.23
N GLN A 243 26.54 32.09 -12.58
CA GLN A 243 26.86 30.68 -12.34
C GLN A 243 25.86 30.05 -11.37
N GLU A 244 25.55 30.67 -10.23
CA GLU A 244 24.50 30.22 -9.30
C GLU A 244 23.15 30.02 -10.03
N GLN A 245 22.75 30.96 -10.89
CA GLN A 245 21.53 30.84 -11.70
C GLN A 245 21.60 29.69 -12.72
N SER A 246 22.77 29.44 -13.32
CA SER A 246 23.00 28.29 -14.21
C SER A 246 22.86 26.96 -13.45
N ASP A 247 23.50 26.86 -12.29
CA ASP A 247 23.53 25.67 -11.45
C ASP A 247 22.13 25.38 -10.87
N HIS A 248 21.40 26.41 -10.44
CA HIS A 248 19.97 26.30 -10.10
C HIS A 248 19.13 25.83 -11.29
N ALA A 249 19.41 26.31 -12.51
CA ALA A 249 18.71 25.86 -13.71
C ALA A 249 19.06 24.41 -14.10
N VAL A 250 20.26 23.91 -13.78
CA VAL A 250 20.62 22.48 -13.90
C VAL A 250 19.86 21.66 -12.86
N MET A 251 19.95 22.03 -11.59
CA MET A 251 19.27 21.36 -10.48
C MET A 251 17.75 21.26 -10.70
N LEU A 252 17.11 22.32 -11.20
CA LEU A 252 15.68 22.30 -11.55
C LEU A 252 15.35 21.32 -12.68
N ARG A 253 16.22 21.19 -13.69
CA ARG A 253 16.05 20.19 -14.77
C ARG A 253 16.25 18.77 -14.25
N GLU A 254 17.18 18.55 -13.32
CA GLU A 254 17.41 17.25 -12.69
C GLU A 254 16.25 16.86 -11.77
N LEU A 255 15.75 17.78 -10.94
CA LEU A 255 14.55 17.57 -10.12
C LEU A 255 13.31 17.29 -10.97
N GLN A 256 13.13 17.99 -12.11
CA GLN A 256 12.06 17.69 -13.07
C GLN A 256 12.21 16.31 -13.69
N LYS A 257 13.43 15.88 -14.04
CA LYS A 257 13.71 14.54 -14.57
C LYS A 257 13.46 13.44 -13.53
N LEU A 258 13.87 13.66 -12.28
CA LEU A 258 13.58 12.76 -11.16
C LEU A 258 12.07 12.62 -10.93
N LEU A 259 11.35 13.74 -10.82
CA LEU A 259 9.88 13.79 -10.69
C LEU A 259 9.17 13.08 -11.86
N GLN A 260 9.67 13.20 -13.09
CA GLN A 260 9.16 12.46 -14.25
C GLN A 260 9.42 10.95 -14.10
N SER A 261 10.61 10.55 -13.65
CA SER A 261 10.93 9.13 -13.42
C SER A 261 10.13 8.51 -12.27
N GLU A 262 9.88 9.24 -11.18
CA GLU A 262 9.00 8.80 -10.09
C GLU A 262 7.55 8.65 -10.56
N ARG A 263 7.06 9.56 -11.40
CA ARG A 263 5.72 9.45 -12.01
C ARG A 263 5.60 8.24 -12.93
N ALA A 264 6.62 7.96 -13.75
CA ALA A 264 6.65 6.77 -14.59
C ALA A 264 6.71 5.48 -13.75
N LEU A 265 7.60 5.42 -12.75
CA LEU A 265 7.70 4.28 -11.83
C LEU A 265 6.41 4.06 -11.02
N ARG A 266 5.71 5.14 -10.65
CA ARG A 266 4.38 5.07 -10.03
C ARG A 266 3.35 4.47 -10.99
N GLN A 267 3.28 4.95 -12.24
CA GLN A 267 2.35 4.44 -13.25
C GLN A 267 2.61 2.96 -13.55
N ASP A 268 3.88 2.58 -13.70
CA ASP A 268 4.33 1.19 -13.82
C ASP A 268 3.89 0.31 -12.63
N ALA A 269 3.89 0.85 -11.41
CA ALA A 269 3.46 0.13 -10.21
C ALA A 269 1.92 0.07 -10.09
N GLU A 270 1.22 1.14 -10.48
CA GLU A 270 -0.24 1.20 -10.53
C GLU A 270 -0.79 0.19 -11.56
N LEU A 271 -0.20 0.11 -12.75
CA LEU A 271 -0.52 -0.89 -13.77
C LEU A 271 -0.30 -2.32 -13.27
N LYS A 272 0.84 -2.62 -12.62
CA LYS A 272 1.12 -3.95 -12.03
C LYS A 272 0.15 -4.30 -10.90
N LEU A 273 -0.33 -3.30 -10.14
CA LEU A 273 -1.39 -3.49 -9.15
C LEU A 273 -2.77 -3.72 -9.78
N GLU A 274 -3.03 -3.18 -10.96
CA GLU A 274 -4.25 -3.44 -11.73
C GLU A 274 -4.21 -4.83 -12.39
N GLU A 275 -3.12 -5.20 -13.07
CA GLU A 275 -2.88 -6.56 -13.59
C GLU A 275 -3.05 -7.65 -12.52
N THR A 276 -2.50 -7.43 -11.32
CA THR A 276 -2.63 -8.39 -10.21
C THR A 276 -4.03 -8.40 -9.59
N ARG A 277 -4.75 -7.27 -9.54
CA ARG A 277 -6.18 -7.24 -9.17
C ARG A 277 -7.05 -7.97 -10.18
N GLU A 278 -6.81 -7.80 -11.48
CA GLU A 278 -7.53 -8.51 -12.54
C GLU A 278 -7.23 -10.00 -12.50
N ALA A 279 -5.97 -10.41 -12.29
CA ALA A 279 -5.59 -11.80 -12.10
C ALA A 279 -6.25 -12.42 -10.85
N LEU A 280 -6.38 -11.66 -9.76
CA LEU A 280 -7.10 -12.09 -8.56
C LEU A 280 -8.62 -12.18 -8.80
N ALA A 281 -9.25 -11.20 -9.44
CA ALA A 281 -10.66 -11.24 -9.81
C ALA A 281 -10.97 -12.41 -10.77
N GLY A 282 -10.06 -12.67 -11.71
CA GLY A 282 -10.09 -13.84 -12.59
C GLY A 282 -10.06 -15.15 -11.78
N ARG A 283 -9.14 -15.27 -10.80
CA ARG A 283 -9.08 -16.41 -9.88
C ARG A 283 -10.32 -16.56 -9.02
N VAL A 284 -10.88 -15.48 -8.46
CA VAL A 284 -12.15 -15.49 -7.71
C VAL A 284 -13.27 -16.03 -8.59
N SER A 285 -13.43 -15.52 -9.82
CA SER A 285 -14.44 -16.04 -10.74
C SER A 285 -14.29 -17.53 -11.07
N VAL A 286 -13.08 -18.10 -10.96
CA VAL A 286 -12.81 -19.53 -11.12
C VAL A 286 -13.10 -20.30 -9.83
N ALA A 287 -12.83 -19.72 -8.66
CA ALA A 287 -13.24 -20.25 -7.36
C ALA A 287 -14.77 -20.31 -7.22
N ASP A 288 -15.49 -19.23 -7.56
CA ASP A 288 -16.97 -19.19 -7.57
C ASP A 288 -17.57 -20.32 -8.45
N ARG A 289 -16.94 -20.57 -9.61
CA ARG A 289 -17.30 -21.67 -10.51
C ARG A 289 -16.96 -23.04 -9.91
N ALA A 290 -15.82 -23.17 -9.24
CA ALA A 290 -15.44 -24.41 -8.54
C ALA A 290 -16.41 -24.72 -7.39
N GLU A 291 -16.75 -23.74 -6.54
CA GLU A 291 -17.77 -23.89 -5.49
C GLU A 291 -19.14 -24.29 -6.07
N GLY A 292 -19.53 -23.70 -7.20
CA GLY A 292 -20.73 -24.10 -7.94
C GLY A 292 -20.70 -25.57 -8.39
N TYR A 293 -19.57 -26.07 -8.89
CA TYR A 293 -19.40 -27.48 -9.22
C TYR A 293 -19.34 -28.38 -7.97
N GLU A 294 -18.70 -27.95 -6.88
CA GLU A 294 -18.70 -28.70 -5.62
C GLU A 294 -20.11 -28.84 -5.04
N LEU A 295 -20.93 -27.79 -5.13
CA LEU A 295 -22.34 -27.84 -4.69
C LEU A 295 -23.15 -28.84 -5.54
N GLN A 296 -22.95 -28.88 -6.86
CA GLN A 296 -23.54 -29.89 -7.73
C GLN A 296 -23.06 -31.31 -7.40
N VAL A 297 -21.77 -31.49 -7.12
CA VAL A 297 -21.20 -32.78 -6.69
C VAL A 297 -21.75 -33.21 -5.33
N ARG A 298 -21.95 -32.28 -4.38
CA ARG A 298 -22.59 -32.54 -3.07
C ARG A 298 -24.05 -32.97 -3.25
N GLN A 299 -24.81 -32.29 -4.10
CA GLN A 299 -26.20 -32.63 -4.43
C GLN A 299 -26.31 -34.02 -5.06
N LEU A 300 -25.54 -34.29 -6.13
CA LEU A 300 -25.49 -35.60 -6.79
C LEU A 300 -25.01 -36.71 -5.84
N SER A 301 -24.12 -36.40 -4.88
CA SER A 301 -23.70 -37.36 -3.86
C SER A 301 -24.83 -37.68 -2.87
N GLN A 302 -25.62 -36.69 -2.46
CA GLN A 302 -26.80 -36.87 -1.63
C GLN A 302 -27.86 -37.71 -2.35
N GLU A 303 -28.20 -37.38 -3.60
CA GLU A 303 -29.12 -38.16 -4.44
C GLU A 303 -28.64 -39.63 -4.60
N VAL A 304 -27.34 -39.84 -4.82
CA VAL A 304 -26.75 -41.18 -4.91
C VAL A 304 -26.76 -41.92 -3.55
N GLU A 305 -26.69 -41.23 -2.42
CA GLU A 305 -26.89 -41.84 -1.11
C GLU A 305 -28.36 -42.17 -0.82
N ASP A 306 -29.30 -41.29 -1.19
CA ASP A 306 -30.72 -41.54 -1.02
C ASP A 306 -31.20 -42.71 -1.89
N LEU A 307 -30.80 -42.75 -3.16
CA LEU A 307 -31.04 -43.91 -4.04
C LEU A 307 -30.39 -45.20 -3.50
N LYS A 308 -29.26 -45.13 -2.79
CA LYS A 308 -28.68 -46.30 -2.09
C LYS A 308 -29.52 -46.71 -0.87
N ARG A 309 -30.05 -45.76 -0.09
CA ARG A 309 -30.95 -46.02 1.05
C ARG A 309 -32.26 -46.65 0.59
N GLU A 310 -32.87 -46.11 -0.47
CA GLU A 310 -34.07 -46.67 -1.11
C GLU A 310 -33.82 -48.08 -1.65
N LEU A 311 -32.72 -48.28 -2.39
CA LEU A 311 -32.34 -49.60 -2.90
C LEU A 311 -32.08 -50.61 -1.77
N GLN A 312 -31.49 -50.18 -0.66
CA GLN A 312 -31.33 -51.02 0.55
C GLN A 312 -32.67 -51.36 1.19
N ALA A 313 -33.58 -50.39 1.36
CA ALA A 313 -34.91 -50.62 1.89
C ALA A 313 -35.71 -51.60 1.02
N VAL A 314 -35.73 -51.42 -0.31
CA VAL A 314 -36.39 -52.34 -1.26
C VAL A 314 -35.72 -53.72 -1.25
N GLN A 315 -34.40 -53.81 -1.04
CA GLN A 315 -33.73 -55.10 -0.85
C GLN A 315 -34.09 -55.76 0.49
N GLU A 316 -34.31 -55.01 1.57
CA GLU A 316 -34.76 -55.55 2.86
C GLU A 316 -36.23 -55.98 2.81
N GLU A 317 -37.10 -55.23 2.14
CA GLU A 317 -38.47 -55.66 1.86
C GLU A 317 -38.52 -56.94 1.02
N ARG A 318 -37.66 -57.06 0.00
CA ARG A 318 -37.51 -58.31 -0.79
C ARG A 318 -36.84 -59.46 -0.03
N LYS A 319 -36.14 -59.21 1.08
CA LYS A 319 -35.57 -60.24 1.97
C LYS A 319 -36.59 -60.73 3.00
N LYS A 320 -37.58 -59.93 3.38
CA LYS A 320 -38.73 -60.37 4.18
C LYS A 320 -39.53 -61.36 3.32
N PRO A 321 -39.81 -62.59 3.78
CA PRO A 321 -40.73 -63.48 3.08
C PRO A 321 -42.09 -62.81 2.98
N ASP A 322 -42.74 -62.91 1.81
CA ASP A 322 -44.10 -62.39 1.57
C ASP A 322 -45.00 -62.78 2.76
N PRO A 323 -45.69 -61.84 3.44
CA PRO A 323 -46.52 -62.16 4.60
C PRO A 323 -47.56 -63.23 4.26
N ARG A 324 -48.09 -63.25 3.03
CA ARG A 324 -49.04 -64.27 2.59
C ARG A 324 -48.42 -65.67 2.50
N VAL A 325 -47.12 -65.78 2.29
CA VAL A 325 -46.36 -67.04 2.35
C VAL A 325 -46.08 -67.46 3.79
N GLN A 326 -46.00 -66.52 4.74
CA GLN A 326 -45.93 -66.82 6.18
C GLN A 326 -47.31 -67.28 6.69
N ASP A 327 -48.39 -66.56 6.36
CA ASP A 327 -49.77 -66.94 6.65
C ASP A 327 -50.08 -68.37 6.15
N LEU A 328 -49.74 -68.67 4.88
CA LEU A 328 -49.90 -70.01 4.30
C LEU A 328 -49.03 -71.09 4.97
N GLN A 329 -47.87 -70.72 5.55
CA GLN A 329 -47.06 -71.67 6.34
C GLN A 329 -47.71 -71.94 7.71
N GLU A 330 -48.31 -70.95 8.35
CA GLU A 330 -49.06 -71.11 9.60
C GLU A 330 -50.38 -71.86 9.41
N GLU A 331 -51.13 -71.60 8.33
CA GLU A 331 -52.28 -72.40 7.91
C GLU A 331 -51.87 -73.86 7.65
N MET A 332 -50.77 -74.09 6.92
CA MET A 332 -50.27 -75.45 6.68
C MET A 332 -49.73 -76.13 7.94
N ALA A 333 -49.18 -75.39 8.91
CA ALA A 333 -48.71 -75.93 10.18
C ALA A 333 -49.88 -76.29 11.12
N SER A 334 -50.86 -75.40 11.24
CA SER A 334 -52.07 -75.63 12.03
C SER A 334 -52.95 -76.74 11.44
N LEU A 335 -53.06 -76.83 10.11
CA LEU A 335 -53.74 -77.94 9.42
C LEU A 335 -53.01 -79.28 9.62
N LYS A 336 -51.67 -79.31 9.54
CA LYS A 336 -50.87 -80.51 9.90
C LYS A 336 -51.10 -80.91 11.36
N HIS A 337 -51.10 -79.96 12.29
CA HIS A 337 -51.37 -80.24 13.70
C HIS A 337 -52.80 -80.75 13.93
N HIS A 338 -53.79 -80.20 13.22
CA HIS A 338 -55.17 -80.67 13.26
C HIS A 338 -55.29 -82.11 12.77
N PHE A 339 -54.71 -82.45 11.61
CA PHE A 339 -54.68 -83.84 11.12
C PHE A 339 -53.89 -84.79 12.03
N GLN A 340 -52.79 -84.34 12.64
CA GLN A 340 -52.05 -85.13 13.62
C GLN A 340 -52.89 -85.41 14.89
N SER A 341 -53.67 -84.42 15.35
CA SER A 341 -54.59 -84.56 16.47
C SER A 341 -55.77 -85.49 16.14
N GLN A 342 -56.35 -85.36 14.94
CA GLN A 342 -57.38 -86.30 14.43
C GLN A 342 -56.84 -87.73 14.35
N LEU A 343 -55.64 -87.93 13.80
CA LEU A 343 -55.01 -89.26 13.70
C LEU A 343 -54.81 -89.87 15.09
N LEU A 344 -54.32 -89.08 16.06
CA LEU A 344 -54.21 -89.53 17.46
C LEU A 344 -55.57 -89.82 18.11
N GLN A 345 -56.64 -89.14 17.70
CA GLN A 345 -58.00 -89.41 18.18
C GLN A 345 -58.55 -90.72 17.59
N GLU A 346 -58.37 -90.98 16.29
CA GLU A 346 -58.77 -92.25 15.68
C GLU A 346 -57.93 -93.41 16.20
N MET A 347 -56.61 -93.24 16.41
CA MET A 347 -55.77 -94.26 17.06
C MET A 347 -56.23 -94.59 18.49
N ARG A 348 -56.75 -93.60 19.25
CA ARG A 348 -57.34 -93.84 20.58
C ARG A 348 -58.66 -94.59 20.49
N LYS A 349 -59.53 -94.26 19.52
CA LYS A 349 -60.79 -94.97 19.29
C LYS A 349 -60.56 -96.42 18.86
N THR A 350 -59.61 -96.68 17.95
CA THR A 350 -59.28 -98.04 17.52
C THR A 350 -58.69 -98.85 18.66
N ALA A 351 -57.75 -98.29 19.45
CA ALA A 351 -57.22 -98.97 20.64
C ALA A 351 -58.31 -99.25 21.70
N GLN A 352 -59.29 -98.37 21.86
CA GLN A 352 -60.46 -98.61 22.73
C GLN A 352 -61.37 -99.72 22.19
N ALA A 353 -61.58 -99.81 20.88
CA ALA A 353 -62.33 -100.90 20.26
C ALA A 353 -61.58 -102.24 20.32
N GLU A 354 -60.26 -102.24 20.14
CA GLU A 354 -59.39 -103.42 20.31
C GLU A 354 -59.43 -103.94 21.76
N GLU A 355 -59.38 -103.05 22.75
CA GLU A 355 -59.51 -103.45 24.16
C GLU A 355 -60.92 -103.97 24.50
N GLN A 356 -61.98 -103.39 23.92
CA GLN A 356 -63.35 -103.94 24.04
C GLN A 356 -63.47 -105.34 23.40
N LEU A 357 -62.87 -105.54 22.23
CA LEU A 357 -62.81 -106.85 21.57
C LEU A 357 -61.98 -107.86 22.37
N ARG A 358 -60.87 -107.41 22.99
CA ARG A 358 -60.04 -108.22 23.89
C ARG A 358 -60.80 -108.66 25.13
N GLN A 359 -61.59 -107.76 25.73
CA GLN A 359 -62.46 -108.08 26.86
C GLN A 359 -63.57 -109.05 26.45
N HIS A 360 -64.21 -108.86 25.30
CA HIS A 360 -65.20 -109.82 24.78
C HIS A 360 -64.57 -111.20 24.48
N ALA A 361 -63.34 -111.24 23.94
CA ALA A 361 -62.61 -112.49 23.72
C ALA A 361 -62.33 -113.20 25.06
N GLN A 362 -61.86 -112.49 26.08
CA GLN A 362 -61.64 -113.06 27.43
C GLN A 362 -62.92 -113.60 28.07
N MET A 363 -64.07 -112.94 27.89
CA MET A 363 -65.36 -113.43 28.39
C MET A 363 -65.83 -114.70 27.66
N GLU A 364 -65.58 -114.81 26.35
CA GLU A 364 -65.86 -116.04 25.60
C GLU A 364 -64.85 -117.15 25.91
N GLU A 365 -63.56 -116.83 26.14
CA GLU A 365 -62.55 -117.79 26.61
C GLU A 365 -62.92 -118.36 27.99
N GLN A 366 -63.36 -117.51 28.94
CA GLN A 366 -63.87 -117.96 30.24
C GLN A 366 -65.11 -118.86 30.09
N ARG A 367 -66.07 -118.46 29.25
CA ARG A 367 -67.27 -119.25 28.96
C ARG A 367 -66.95 -120.58 28.28
N VAL A 368 -65.93 -120.64 27.41
CA VAL A 368 -65.43 -121.89 26.83
C VAL A 368 -64.77 -122.74 27.92
N ALA A 369 -63.95 -122.16 28.80
CA ALA A 369 -63.34 -122.90 29.92
C ALA A 369 -64.38 -123.46 30.91
N ASP A 370 -65.47 -122.74 31.18
CA ASP A 370 -66.61 -123.24 31.98
C ASP A 370 -67.31 -124.42 31.29
N LEU A 371 -67.51 -124.34 29.97
CA LEU A 371 -68.11 -125.42 29.17
C LEU A 371 -67.17 -126.64 29.06
N GLU A 372 -65.87 -126.44 28.89
CA GLU A 372 -64.85 -127.49 28.94
C GLU A 372 -64.80 -128.14 30.33
N GLY A 373 -64.95 -127.34 31.39
CA GLY A 373 -65.13 -127.79 32.77
C GLY A 373 -66.31 -128.75 32.90
N GLN A 374 -67.51 -128.32 32.48
CA GLN A 374 -68.73 -129.15 32.49
C GLN A 374 -68.58 -130.42 31.63
N VAL A 375 -67.95 -130.33 30.46
CA VAL A 375 -67.63 -131.50 29.62
C VAL A 375 -66.66 -132.44 30.33
N SER A 376 -65.69 -131.93 31.08
CA SER A 376 -64.76 -132.75 31.87
C SER A 376 -65.45 -133.44 33.05
N GLU A 377 -66.40 -132.78 33.72
CA GLU A 377 -67.22 -133.35 34.79
C GLU A 377 -68.13 -134.47 34.26
N VAL A 378 -68.85 -134.22 33.16
CA VAL A 378 -69.68 -135.24 32.48
C VAL A 378 -68.83 -136.42 32.00
N SER A 379 -67.63 -136.17 31.47
CA SER A 379 -66.68 -137.22 31.08
C SER A 379 -66.17 -138.02 32.29
N GLY A 380 -65.94 -137.35 33.41
CA GLY A 380 -65.58 -137.97 34.69
C GLY A 380 -66.69 -138.88 35.23
N LEU A 381 -67.94 -138.41 35.19
CA LEU A 381 -69.13 -139.18 35.57
C LEU A 381 -69.34 -140.39 34.63
N LEU A 382 -69.24 -140.22 33.31
CA LEU A 382 -69.30 -141.34 32.38
C LEU A 382 -68.19 -142.37 32.67
N GLY A 383 -66.99 -141.89 33.01
CA GLY A 383 -65.85 -142.69 33.43
C GLY A 383 -66.04 -143.43 34.78
N THR A 384 -66.89 -142.95 35.70
CA THR A 384 -67.26 -143.70 36.92
C THR A 384 -68.40 -144.69 36.66
N TYR A 385 -69.39 -144.34 35.82
CA TYR A 385 -70.44 -145.27 35.38
C TYR A 385 -69.88 -146.47 34.63
N GLU A 386 -68.95 -146.28 33.69
CA GLU A 386 -68.34 -147.41 32.96
C GLU A 386 -67.49 -148.29 33.90
N LYS A 387 -66.80 -147.70 34.89
CA LYS A 387 -66.09 -148.46 35.94
C LYS A 387 -67.04 -149.20 36.88
N ALA A 388 -68.25 -148.70 37.14
CA ALA A 388 -69.28 -149.40 37.90
C ALA A 388 -69.81 -150.60 37.11
N LYS A 389 -70.23 -150.37 35.86
CA LYS A 389 -70.64 -151.40 34.89
C LYS A 389 -69.61 -152.52 34.73
N GLN A 390 -68.31 -152.20 34.69
CA GLN A 390 -67.24 -153.21 34.68
C GLN A 390 -67.17 -154.05 35.97
N LYS A 391 -67.36 -153.44 37.15
CA LYS A 391 -67.47 -154.18 38.43
C LYS A 391 -68.70 -155.08 38.44
N ASP A 392 -69.85 -154.58 38.00
CA ASP A 392 -71.10 -155.34 37.95
C ASP A 392 -70.97 -156.52 36.97
N GLN A 393 -70.31 -156.32 35.83
CA GLN A 393 -70.04 -157.39 34.87
C GLN A 393 -69.08 -158.46 35.42
N LEU A 394 -68.09 -158.08 36.25
CA LEU A 394 -67.24 -159.02 37.00
C LEU A 394 -68.02 -159.76 38.11
N VAL A 395 -68.97 -159.11 38.78
CA VAL A 395 -69.87 -159.75 39.76
C VAL A 395 -70.82 -160.73 39.07
N ILE A 396 -71.42 -160.34 37.94
CA ILE A 396 -72.26 -161.21 37.11
C ILE A 396 -71.48 -162.44 36.64
N GLN A 397 -70.21 -162.28 36.28
CA GLN A 397 -69.36 -163.42 35.91
C GLN A 397 -69.18 -164.38 37.10
N LYS A 398 -68.77 -163.87 38.27
CA LYS A 398 -68.64 -164.68 39.51
C LYS A 398 -69.95 -165.37 39.92
N LEU A 399 -71.10 -164.73 39.71
CA LEU A 399 -72.41 -165.31 39.99
C LEU A 399 -72.76 -166.43 39.01
N LYS A 400 -72.47 -166.28 37.71
CA LYS A 400 -72.59 -167.38 36.73
C LYS A 400 -71.71 -168.56 37.11
N ASP A 401 -70.45 -168.29 37.46
CA ASP A 401 -69.49 -169.33 37.85
C ASP A 401 -69.97 -170.07 39.13
N ARG A 402 -70.56 -169.36 40.10
CA ARG A 402 -71.15 -169.98 41.32
C ARG A 402 -72.44 -170.76 41.04
N ILE A 403 -73.28 -170.34 40.09
CA ILE A 403 -74.45 -171.13 39.66
C ILE A 403 -73.99 -172.46 39.05
N VAL A 404 -72.97 -172.43 38.19
CA VAL A 404 -72.39 -173.66 37.59
C VAL A 404 -71.80 -174.60 38.65
N GLN A 405 -71.22 -174.07 39.74
CA GLN A 405 -70.82 -174.90 40.89
C GLN A 405 -72.03 -175.51 41.60
N LEU A 406 -73.07 -174.72 41.92
CA LEU A 406 -74.27 -175.18 42.62
C LEU A 406 -75.03 -176.27 41.82
N ASP A 407 -75.11 -176.16 40.49
CA ASP A 407 -75.72 -177.20 39.65
C ASP A 407 -74.91 -178.50 39.62
N GLN A 408 -73.59 -178.44 39.78
CA GLN A 408 -72.74 -179.61 39.94
C GLN A 408 -72.92 -180.24 41.34
N GLU A 409 -72.87 -179.43 42.40
CA GLU A 409 -73.10 -179.82 43.79
C GLU A 409 -74.46 -180.56 43.95
N ASN A 410 -75.55 -179.96 43.45
CA ASN A 410 -76.90 -180.53 43.50
C ASN A 410 -77.00 -181.90 42.81
N LYS A 411 -76.29 -182.11 41.70
CA LYS A 411 -76.36 -183.34 40.91
C LYS A 411 -75.70 -184.53 41.62
N THR A 412 -74.67 -184.29 42.42
CA THR A 412 -74.09 -185.29 43.33
C THR A 412 -74.96 -185.56 44.57
N LEU A 413 -75.61 -184.54 45.13
CA LEU A 413 -76.40 -184.68 46.36
C LEU A 413 -77.64 -185.56 46.21
N ALA A 414 -78.25 -185.59 45.02
CA ALA A 414 -79.45 -186.40 44.73
C ALA A 414 -79.22 -187.93 44.84
N VAL A 415 -77.97 -188.42 44.79
CA VAL A 415 -77.65 -189.86 44.80
C VAL A 415 -77.24 -190.37 46.19
N ALA A 416 -76.73 -189.49 47.06
CA ALA A 416 -76.17 -189.88 48.36
C ALA A 416 -77.13 -189.67 49.55
N ALA A 417 -78.19 -188.88 49.41
CA ALA A 417 -79.00 -188.37 50.52
C ALA A 417 -80.13 -189.29 51.02
N ALA A 418 -80.05 -190.61 50.82
CA ALA A 418 -81.04 -191.57 51.30
C ALA A 418 -81.00 -191.83 52.83
N SER A 419 -80.17 -191.10 53.59
CA SER A 419 -79.93 -191.35 55.02
C SER A 419 -79.53 -190.12 55.86
N ARG A 420 -80.49 -189.63 56.66
CA ARG A 420 -80.35 -189.02 58.01
C ARG A 420 -79.44 -187.78 58.28
N SER A 421 -80.11 -186.65 58.56
CA SER A 421 -80.11 -185.96 59.90
C SER A 421 -78.86 -185.07 60.28
N PRO A 422 -78.91 -184.16 61.30
CA PRO A 422 -78.47 -182.76 61.08
C PRO A 422 -77.57 -182.09 62.17
N LEU A 423 -77.26 -180.78 61.96
CA LEU A 423 -77.08 -179.65 62.93
C LEU A 423 -75.69 -178.92 63.03
N ASP A 424 -75.74 -177.57 63.08
CA ASP A 424 -74.91 -176.58 63.86
C ASP A 424 -73.68 -175.78 63.28
N VAL A 425 -73.38 -174.62 63.92
CA VAL A 425 -72.15 -173.74 63.97
C VAL A 425 -71.82 -172.74 62.81
N SER A 426 -71.04 -171.61 62.93
CA SER A 426 -71.10 -170.32 63.73
C SER A 426 -69.84 -169.37 63.48
N VAL A 427 -69.79 -168.15 64.06
CA VAL A 427 -68.62 -167.23 64.40
C VAL A 427 -68.15 -166.08 63.41
N GLU A 428 -67.32 -165.13 63.89
CA GLU A 428 -67.03 -163.70 63.49
C GLU A 428 -65.50 -163.35 63.26
N GLU A 429 -65.09 -162.08 62.92
CA GLU A 429 -63.96 -161.28 63.55
C GLU A 429 -63.44 -159.92 62.88
N ALA A 430 -63.36 -158.84 63.69
CA ALA A 430 -62.26 -157.84 64.02
C ALA A 430 -61.49 -156.78 63.10
N ASN A 431 -61.22 -155.57 63.71
CA ASN A 431 -60.09 -154.56 63.55
C ASN A 431 -59.98 -153.64 62.28
N LEU A 432 -59.23 -152.48 62.14
CA LEU A 432 -58.47 -151.42 62.93
C LEU A 432 -58.21 -150.18 61.96
N ASP A 433 -57.58 -148.98 62.16
CA ASP A 433 -56.84 -148.14 63.18
C ASP A 433 -57.02 -146.60 62.83
N VAL A 434 -56.40 -145.61 63.54
CA VAL A 434 -56.65 -144.14 63.44
C VAL A 434 -55.44 -143.16 63.29
N ASN A 435 -54.17 -143.51 63.58
CA ASN A 435 -53.20 -142.48 64.08
C ASN A 435 -52.46 -141.51 63.11
N VAL A 436 -52.72 -141.46 61.79
CA VAL A 436 -51.80 -140.81 60.80
C VAL A 436 -52.11 -139.32 60.48
N LEU A 437 -52.90 -138.62 61.29
CA LEU A 437 -53.52 -137.33 60.90
C LEU A 437 -52.70 -136.03 61.14
N LYS A 438 -51.62 -136.02 61.95
CA LYS A 438 -51.07 -134.74 62.48
C LYS A 438 -49.89 -134.11 61.70
N ASP A 439 -48.92 -134.88 61.22
CA ASP A 439 -47.58 -134.33 60.92
C ASP A 439 -47.45 -133.50 59.63
N LYS A 440 -48.42 -133.56 58.71
CA LYS A 440 -48.35 -132.82 57.43
C LYS A 440 -48.81 -131.35 57.55
N MET A 441 -49.52 -130.98 58.61
CA MET A 441 -50.12 -129.65 58.75
C MET A 441 -49.12 -128.55 59.14
N GLU A 442 -47.96 -128.89 59.70
CA GLU A 442 -46.97 -127.89 60.15
C GLU A 442 -46.12 -127.27 59.01
N LYS A 443 -45.96 -127.97 57.87
CA LYS A 443 -44.98 -127.57 56.84
C LYS A 443 -45.33 -126.25 56.13
N LEU A 444 -46.61 -125.87 56.09
CA LEU A 444 -47.05 -124.58 55.53
C LEU A 444 -46.80 -123.38 56.45
N LYS A 445 -46.43 -123.59 57.72
CA LYS A 445 -46.31 -122.50 58.72
C LYS A 445 -45.00 -121.72 58.63
N LYS A 446 -43.95 -122.24 57.96
CA LYS A 446 -42.58 -121.69 58.04
C LYS A 446 -42.17 -120.70 56.93
N LEU A 447 -42.85 -120.65 55.79
CA LEU A 447 -42.46 -119.76 54.68
C LEU A 447 -43.16 -118.38 54.71
N LEU A 448 -44.22 -118.21 55.50
CA LEU A 448 -44.95 -116.93 55.60
C LEU A 448 -44.30 -115.91 56.57
N GLN A 449 -43.35 -116.35 57.41
CA GLN A 449 -42.73 -115.53 58.48
C GLN A 449 -41.37 -114.90 58.10
N ALA A 450 -41.04 -114.87 56.81
CA ALA A 450 -39.94 -114.08 56.24
C ALA A 450 -40.47 -113.00 55.26
N ALA A 451 -41.63 -112.38 55.53
CA ALA A 451 -41.70 -111.20 56.39
C ALA A 451 -40.78 -110.03 55.94
N ALA A 452 -41.19 -109.37 54.86
CA ALA A 452 -41.57 -107.96 54.91
C ALA A 452 -40.79 -107.05 55.89
N LYS A 453 -39.54 -106.70 55.54
CA LYS A 453 -38.78 -105.63 56.20
C LYS A 453 -37.89 -104.82 55.25
N ARG A 454 -38.49 -103.90 54.48
CA ARG A 454 -38.09 -102.48 54.41
C ARG A 454 -38.87 -101.68 53.35
N SER A 455 -39.36 -100.52 53.76
CA SER A 455 -39.70 -99.40 52.88
C SER A 455 -38.58 -98.34 52.93
N GLN A 456 -38.35 -97.68 51.79
CA GLN A 456 -37.97 -96.26 51.50
C GLN A 456 -37.30 -95.36 52.58
N PRO A 457 -36.55 -94.27 52.22
CA PRO A 457 -36.64 -93.49 50.96
C PRO A 457 -35.32 -92.94 50.35
N ALA A 458 -35.50 -92.10 49.31
CA ALA A 458 -34.72 -90.91 48.91
C ALA A 458 -33.48 -91.02 47.98
N LEU A 459 -33.60 -90.34 46.82
CA LEU A 459 -32.57 -89.64 46.00
C LEU A 459 -31.34 -90.45 45.51
N ASP A 460 -30.94 -90.45 44.23
CA ASP A 460 -31.32 -89.65 43.05
C ASP A 460 -30.84 -90.36 41.75
N ILE A 461 -31.06 -89.76 40.58
CA ILE A 461 -30.43 -90.02 39.26
C ILE A 461 -30.92 -91.27 38.48
N GLU A 462 -31.59 -90.95 37.35
CA GLU A 462 -31.73 -91.70 36.08
C GLU A 462 -32.51 -93.03 36.03
N LYS A 463 -33.02 -93.32 34.81
CA LYS A 463 -33.98 -94.40 34.53
C LYS A 463 -33.33 -95.57 33.79
N LEU A 464 -33.73 -96.77 34.19
CA LEU A 464 -33.44 -98.02 33.47
C LEU A 464 -34.36 -98.22 32.25
N CYS A 465 -34.10 -99.33 31.56
CA CYS A 465 -34.78 -99.95 30.41
C CYS A 465 -34.19 -99.57 29.03
N GLU A 466 -33.71 -100.52 28.21
CA GLU A 466 -33.56 -101.98 28.44
C GLU A 466 -32.64 -102.61 27.37
N LEU A 467 -31.61 -103.38 27.77
CA LEU A 467 -31.09 -104.62 27.12
C LEU A 467 -29.78 -105.09 27.78
N GLU A 468 -29.60 -106.41 27.91
CA GLU A 468 -28.48 -107.05 28.63
C GLU A 468 -27.32 -107.54 27.72
N PRO A 469 -26.10 -107.76 28.30
CA PRO A 469 -24.88 -108.11 27.56
C PRO A 469 -24.63 -109.63 27.49
N PRO A 470 -23.45 -110.08 27.00
CA PRO A 470 -22.42 -110.41 28.01
C PRO A 470 -20.97 -110.05 27.65
N LYS A 471 -20.17 -109.96 28.73
CA LYS A 471 -18.76 -110.39 28.94
C LYS A 471 -18.02 -111.01 27.72
N GLY A 472 -16.72 -110.77 27.52
CA GLY A 472 -15.75 -110.08 28.40
C GLY A 472 -14.32 -110.16 27.86
N THR A 473 -13.36 -109.62 28.62
CA THR A 473 -11.95 -109.43 28.24
C THR A 473 -11.13 -110.72 28.18
N GLU A 474 -10.21 -110.85 27.21
CA GLU A 474 -8.85 -111.40 27.40
C GLU A 474 -7.94 -111.17 26.17
N ALA A 475 -6.61 -111.30 26.37
CA ALA A 475 -5.48 -111.34 25.41
C ALA A 475 -5.48 -110.37 24.19
N ALA A 476 -4.47 -109.53 23.93
CA ALA A 476 -3.02 -109.67 24.11
C ALA A 476 -2.37 -110.83 23.32
N ASP A 477 -2.47 -110.81 21.98
CA ASP A 477 -1.27 -110.81 21.12
C ASP A 477 -1.60 -110.49 19.65
N GLY A 478 -0.89 -109.51 19.06
CA GLY A 478 -1.15 -109.04 17.68
C GLY A 478 -0.14 -108.03 17.13
N GLU A 479 0.97 -107.81 17.84
CA GLU A 479 1.98 -106.83 17.43
C GLU A 479 2.80 -107.31 16.22
N LYS A 480 2.56 -106.70 15.04
CA LYS A 480 3.60 -106.30 14.04
C LYS A 480 3.04 -105.63 12.79
N ALA A 481 1.78 -105.90 12.40
CA ALA A 481 1.19 -105.35 11.16
C ALA A 481 0.77 -103.87 11.29
N THR A 482 -0.04 -103.55 12.30
CA THR A 482 -0.64 -102.20 12.49
C THR A 482 0.37 -101.12 12.90
N ALA A 483 1.45 -101.50 13.62
CA ALA A 483 2.43 -100.54 14.12
C ALA A 483 3.20 -99.81 13.00
N LEU A 484 3.49 -100.49 11.89
CA LEU A 484 4.17 -99.87 10.75
C LEU A 484 3.27 -98.86 10.02
N TYR A 485 1.98 -99.15 9.91
CA TYR A 485 0.99 -98.27 9.29
C TYR A 485 0.86 -96.94 10.06
N TYR A 486 0.60 -97.00 11.37
CA TYR A 486 0.57 -95.79 12.21
C TYR A 486 1.92 -95.06 12.29
N GLN A 487 3.04 -95.78 12.19
CA GLN A 487 4.36 -95.13 12.11
C GLN A 487 4.58 -94.41 10.76
N GLN A 488 3.94 -94.86 9.69
CA GLN A 488 4.00 -94.23 8.37
C GLN A 488 3.09 -92.99 8.32
N GLU A 489 1.88 -93.05 8.88
CA GLU A 489 1.01 -91.88 9.07
C GLU A 489 1.69 -90.83 9.98
N LEU A 490 2.34 -91.24 11.08
CA LEU A 490 3.14 -90.34 11.92
C LEU A 490 4.36 -89.73 11.22
N LYS A 491 4.89 -90.35 10.15
CA LYS A 491 5.95 -89.76 9.31
C LYS A 491 5.34 -88.74 8.35
N GLN A 492 4.27 -89.09 7.65
CA GLN A 492 3.57 -88.19 6.74
C GLN A 492 3.09 -86.92 7.45
N LEU A 493 2.45 -87.06 8.63
CA LEU A 493 1.98 -85.93 9.44
C LEU A 493 3.15 -85.03 9.92
N LYS A 494 4.32 -85.60 10.21
CA LYS A 494 5.54 -84.83 10.55
C LYS A 494 6.12 -84.09 9.35
N GLU A 495 6.15 -84.73 8.17
CA GLU A 495 6.57 -84.05 6.95
C GLU A 495 5.59 -82.93 6.55
N GLU A 496 4.28 -83.14 6.72
CA GLU A 496 3.26 -82.11 6.51
C GLU A 496 3.38 -80.96 7.51
N PHE A 497 3.65 -81.27 8.78
CA PHE A 497 3.95 -80.27 9.81
C PHE A 497 5.20 -79.45 9.47
N GLU A 498 6.30 -80.07 9.05
CA GLU A 498 7.50 -79.34 8.60
C GLU A 498 7.24 -78.54 7.32
N ARG A 499 6.50 -79.08 6.34
CA ARG A 499 6.03 -78.33 5.15
C ARG A 499 5.13 -77.15 5.54
N TYR A 500 4.30 -77.29 6.57
CA TYR A 500 3.45 -76.19 7.09
C TYR A 500 4.30 -75.13 7.81
N LYS A 501 5.19 -75.54 8.72
CA LYS A 501 6.15 -74.71 9.46
C LYS A 501 7.05 -73.90 8.51
N MET A 502 7.58 -74.52 7.46
CA MET A 502 8.37 -73.83 6.43
C MET A 502 7.53 -72.80 5.65
N ARG A 503 6.30 -73.16 5.23
CA ARG A 503 5.38 -72.21 4.57
C ARG A 503 5.01 -71.04 5.49
N ALA A 504 4.66 -71.30 6.75
CA ALA A 504 4.37 -70.27 7.75
C ALA A 504 5.57 -69.37 8.02
N GLN A 505 6.80 -69.92 8.12
CA GLN A 505 8.01 -69.12 8.30
C GLN A 505 8.33 -68.25 7.07
N VAL A 506 8.08 -68.74 5.85
CA VAL A 506 8.21 -67.96 4.62
C VAL A 506 7.16 -66.84 4.56
N VAL A 507 5.90 -67.11 4.95
CA VAL A 507 4.86 -66.08 5.05
C VAL A 507 5.23 -65.02 6.10
N LEU A 508 5.68 -65.42 7.30
CA LEU A 508 6.11 -64.50 8.35
C LEU A 508 7.32 -63.64 7.93
N LYS A 509 8.31 -64.22 7.23
CA LYS A 509 9.45 -63.45 6.70
C LYS A 509 9.03 -62.46 5.60
N ASN A 510 8.17 -62.86 4.68
CA ASN A 510 7.65 -61.96 3.64
C ASN A 510 6.71 -60.88 4.21
N LYS A 511 5.97 -61.20 5.29
CA LYS A 511 5.16 -60.26 6.06
C LYS A 511 6.06 -59.22 6.74
N SER A 512 7.05 -59.67 7.52
CA SER A 512 8.06 -58.81 8.15
C SER A 512 8.83 -57.93 7.17
N LEU A 513 9.24 -58.43 6.00
CA LEU A 513 9.92 -57.61 4.99
C LEU A 513 9.00 -56.53 4.38
N LYS A 514 7.71 -56.85 4.16
CA LYS A 514 6.72 -55.85 3.71
C LYS A 514 6.41 -54.82 4.80
N ASP A 515 6.27 -55.27 6.04
CA ASP A 515 6.00 -54.39 7.18
C ASP A 515 7.20 -53.45 7.45
N VAL A 516 8.44 -53.91 7.22
CA VAL A 516 9.67 -53.06 7.25
C VAL A 516 9.72 -52.07 6.09
N ASN A 517 9.31 -52.45 4.87
CA ASN A 517 9.26 -51.51 3.74
C ASN A 517 8.16 -50.45 3.95
N LEU A 518 6.97 -50.86 4.41
CA LEU A 518 5.88 -49.94 4.77
C LEU A 518 6.28 -48.99 5.91
N ALA A 519 7.10 -49.46 6.87
CA ALA A 519 7.65 -48.59 7.92
C ALA A 519 8.57 -47.51 7.32
N LYS A 520 9.42 -47.85 6.34
CA LYS A 520 10.28 -46.89 5.64
C LYS A 520 9.50 -45.92 4.77
N GLU A 521 8.54 -46.40 3.99
CA GLU A 521 7.64 -45.54 3.20
C GLU A 521 6.89 -44.54 4.10
N LEU A 522 6.55 -44.94 5.32
CA LEU A 522 5.91 -44.09 6.33
C LEU A 522 6.91 -43.15 7.05
N GLU A 523 8.17 -43.54 7.20
CA GLU A 523 9.28 -42.73 7.73
C GLU A 523 9.68 -41.65 6.72
N GLU A 524 9.91 -42.01 5.46
CA GLU A 524 10.15 -41.10 4.32
C GLU A 524 8.98 -40.11 4.13
N ALA A 525 7.72 -40.56 4.30
CA ALA A 525 6.55 -39.67 4.27
C ALA A 525 6.46 -38.74 5.50
N GLN A 526 6.98 -39.15 6.66
CA GLN A 526 7.08 -38.30 7.85
C GLN A 526 8.22 -37.27 7.72
N GLU A 527 9.36 -37.65 7.15
CA GLU A 527 10.45 -36.73 6.79
C GLU A 527 9.96 -35.69 5.78
N GLN A 528 9.30 -36.09 4.70
CA GLN A 528 8.68 -35.17 3.74
C GLN A 528 7.66 -34.23 4.38
N LEU A 529 6.89 -34.70 5.38
CA LEU A 529 5.97 -33.87 6.17
C LEU A 529 6.67 -32.93 7.16
N ALA A 530 7.86 -33.27 7.66
CA ALA A 530 8.69 -32.39 8.46
C ALA A 530 9.31 -31.30 7.58
N ASP A 531 9.90 -31.70 6.45
CA ASP A 531 10.42 -30.83 5.39
C ASP A 531 9.39 -29.79 4.93
N LEU A 532 8.15 -30.21 4.68
CA LEU A 532 7.08 -29.29 4.28
C LEU A 532 6.69 -28.32 5.39
N LYS A 533 6.70 -28.75 6.65
CA LYS A 533 6.42 -27.89 7.81
C LYS A 533 7.54 -26.88 8.05
N GLU A 534 8.80 -27.29 7.94
CA GLU A 534 9.94 -26.38 8.06
C GLU A 534 9.92 -25.33 6.93
N LYS A 535 9.72 -25.77 5.68
CA LYS A 535 9.57 -24.86 4.53
C LYS A 535 8.38 -23.91 4.69
N TYR A 536 7.26 -24.39 5.25
CA TYR A 536 6.11 -23.54 5.58
C TYR A 536 6.42 -22.52 6.68
N VAL A 537 7.08 -22.92 7.76
CA VAL A 537 7.49 -22.01 8.85
C VAL A 537 8.50 -20.97 8.36
N VAL A 538 9.51 -21.36 7.58
CA VAL A 538 10.48 -20.44 6.96
C VAL A 538 9.76 -19.47 6.02
N LEU A 539 8.81 -19.93 5.22
CA LEU A 539 8.03 -19.08 4.33
C LEU A 539 7.15 -18.09 5.13
N GLN A 540 6.50 -18.53 6.21
CA GLN A 540 5.75 -17.65 7.12
C GLN A 540 6.65 -16.58 7.75
N LEU A 541 7.81 -16.97 8.29
CA LEU A 541 8.77 -16.03 8.89
C LEU A 541 9.24 -15.00 7.85
N SER A 542 9.57 -15.43 6.62
CA SER A 542 9.96 -14.50 5.55
C SER A 542 8.83 -13.55 5.15
N ALA A 543 7.57 -14.01 5.16
CA ALA A 543 6.41 -13.18 4.90
C ALA A 543 6.18 -12.15 6.01
N GLU A 544 6.32 -12.56 7.28
CA GLU A 544 6.27 -11.62 8.41
C GLU A 544 7.42 -10.60 8.39
N GLU A 545 8.63 -11.00 7.98
CA GLU A 545 9.78 -10.09 7.87
C GLU A 545 9.58 -9.07 6.76
N MET A 546 9.07 -9.48 5.59
CA MET A 546 8.68 -8.57 4.51
C MET A 546 7.52 -7.66 4.94
N GLU A 547 6.53 -8.16 5.69
CA GLU A 547 5.45 -7.33 6.21
C GLU A 547 5.98 -6.27 7.19
N LYS A 548 6.87 -6.65 8.13
CA LYS A 548 7.51 -5.72 9.08
C LYS A 548 8.34 -4.65 8.34
N GLN A 549 9.05 -5.01 7.27
CA GLN A 549 9.75 -4.04 6.42
C GLN A 549 8.77 -3.06 5.75
N HIS A 550 7.71 -3.56 5.12
CA HIS A 550 6.70 -2.71 4.48
C HIS A 550 5.91 -1.85 5.48
N GLN A 551 5.68 -2.32 6.70
CA GLN A 551 5.10 -1.52 7.77
C GLN A 551 6.02 -0.34 8.14
N LEU A 552 7.33 -0.57 8.29
CA LEU A 552 8.33 0.47 8.56
C LEU A 552 8.46 1.47 7.40
N ASP A 553 8.48 1.00 6.14
CA ASP A 553 8.48 1.87 4.95
C ASP A 553 7.24 2.77 4.91
N VAL A 554 6.06 2.20 5.17
CA VAL A 554 4.79 2.93 5.22
C VAL A 554 4.77 3.92 6.38
N GLU A 555 5.39 3.62 7.52
CA GLU A 555 5.55 4.57 8.64
C GLU A 555 6.53 5.69 8.31
N ALA A 556 7.66 5.40 7.69
CA ALA A 556 8.59 6.41 7.19
C ALA A 556 7.91 7.36 6.18
N LYS A 557 7.16 6.82 5.21
CA LYS A 557 6.42 7.62 4.23
C LYS A 557 5.27 8.42 4.85
N LYS A 558 4.60 7.92 5.90
CA LYS A 558 3.66 8.73 6.70
C LYS A 558 4.37 9.88 7.43
N GLN A 559 5.56 9.66 7.97
CA GLN A 559 6.36 10.70 8.64
C GLN A 559 6.81 11.77 7.64
N GLU A 560 7.38 11.39 6.49
CA GLU A 560 7.74 12.29 5.38
C GLU A 560 6.53 13.14 4.93
N LEU A 561 5.36 12.52 4.69
CA LEU A 561 4.15 13.24 4.31
C LEU A 561 3.67 14.22 5.38
N SER A 562 3.75 13.85 6.67
CA SER A 562 3.36 14.77 7.75
C SER A 562 4.34 15.94 7.91
N HIS A 563 5.64 15.72 7.67
CA HIS A 563 6.65 16.78 7.63
C HIS A 563 6.42 17.72 6.45
N LEU A 564 6.18 17.19 5.24
CA LEU A 564 5.90 17.99 4.04
C LEU A 564 4.60 18.79 4.18
N GLN A 565 3.55 18.22 4.79
CA GLN A 565 2.32 18.95 5.13
C GLN A 565 2.59 20.07 6.14
N HIS A 566 3.47 19.87 7.11
CA HIS A 566 3.83 20.91 8.07
C HIS A 566 4.65 22.03 7.42
N LEU A 567 5.63 21.71 6.57
CA LEU A 567 6.39 22.69 5.79
C LEU A 567 5.46 23.51 4.88
N HIS A 568 4.62 22.86 4.08
CA HIS A 568 3.69 23.56 3.19
C HIS A 568 2.71 24.45 3.95
N ARG A 569 2.30 24.04 5.17
CA ARG A 569 1.51 24.88 6.06
C ARG A 569 2.29 26.10 6.56
N GLN A 570 3.57 25.95 6.95
CA GLN A 570 4.42 27.08 7.33
C GLN A 570 4.65 28.04 6.16
N GLU A 571 4.83 27.53 4.93
CA GLU A 571 4.94 28.33 3.71
C GLU A 571 3.64 29.11 3.44
N LEU A 572 2.48 28.46 3.55
CA LEU A 572 1.18 29.10 3.42
C LEU A 572 0.99 30.21 4.47
N GLU A 573 1.33 29.95 5.73
CA GLU A 573 1.27 30.91 6.82
C GLU A 573 2.25 32.07 6.60
N ARG A 574 3.47 31.83 6.08
CA ARG A 574 4.43 32.88 5.67
C ARG A 574 3.88 33.73 4.54
N CYS A 575 3.39 33.12 3.46
CA CYS A 575 2.81 33.83 2.33
C CYS A 575 1.60 34.69 2.76
N GLN A 576 0.75 34.20 3.68
CA GLN A 576 -0.32 35.00 4.26
C GLN A 576 0.19 36.22 5.05
N LEU A 577 1.30 36.08 5.78
CA LEU A 577 1.96 37.20 6.46
C LEU A 577 2.56 38.19 5.44
N ASP A 578 3.25 37.71 4.40
CA ASP A 578 3.78 38.53 3.31
C ASP A 578 2.68 39.37 2.64
N TYR A 579 1.50 38.78 2.38
CA TYR A 579 0.36 39.51 1.82
C TYR A 579 -0.26 40.50 2.81
N ARG A 580 -0.37 40.17 4.11
CA ARG A 580 -0.84 41.12 5.14
C ARG A 580 0.12 42.30 5.29
N GLU A 581 1.43 42.08 5.27
CA GLU A 581 2.42 43.15 5.29
C GLU A 581 2.33 44.06 4.06
N ARG A 582 2.14 43.50 2.87
CA ARG A 582 1.95 44.29 1.64
C ARG A 582 0.67 45.13 1.69
N ALA A 583 -0.43 44.58 2.22
CA ALA A 583 -1.66 45.33 2.44
C ALA A 583 -1.46 46.49 3.42
N LEU A 584 -0.84 46.24 4.59
CA LEU A 584 -0.54 47.29 5.58
C LEU A 584 0.36 48.40 5.02
N LYS A 585 1.38 48.05 4.21
CA LYS A 585 2.26 49.04 3.56
C LYS A 585 1.49 49.92 2.56
N LEU A 586 0.57 49.34 1.78
CA LEU A 586 -0.32 50.10 0.89
C LEU A 586 -1.33 50.96 1.67
N GLU A 587 -1.87 50.48 2.78
CA GLU A 587 -2.74 51.26 3.66
C GLU A 587 -1.98 52.45 4.26
N GLU A 588 -0.77 52.24 4.77
CA GLU A 588 0.13 53.30 5.23
C GLU A 588 0.43 54.34 4.14
N GLU A 589 0.67 53.92 2.90
CA GLU A 589 0.89 54.82 1.77
C GLU A 589 -0.36 55.62 1.41
N MET A 590 -1.54 54.99 1.45
CA MET A 590 -2.82 55.69 1.28
C MET A 590 -3.10 56.67 2.43
N HIS A 591 -2.69 56.36 3.67
CA HIS A 591 -2.73 57.32 4.78
C HIS A 591 -1.77 58.50 4.54
N LYS A 592 -0.50 58.23 4.21
CA LYS A 592 0.49 59.27 3.87
C LYS A 592 0.04 60.15 2.69
N GLN A 593 -0.71 59.61 1.73
CA GLN A 593 -1.33 60.39 0.64
C GLN A 593 -2.50 61.26 1.13
N ARG A 594 -3.40 60.71 1.97
CA ARG A 594 -4.50 61.48 2.60
C ARG A 594 -3.95 62.62 3.46
N ASP A 595 -2.94 62.36 4.27
CA ASP A 595 -2.33 63.35 5.17
C ASP A 595 -1.66 64.49 4.37
N ARG A 596 -0.98 64.17 3.27
CA ARG A 596 -0.45 65.17 2.32
C ARG A 596 -1.57 65.99 1.66
N ALA A 597 -2.66 65.33 1.24
CA ALA A 597 -3.80 66.03 0.64
C ALA A 597 -4.49 66.96 1.65
N LEU A 598 -4.63 66.53 2.91
CA LEU A 598 -5.15 67.36 4.00
C LEU A 598 -4.20 68.53 4.35
N ALA A 599 -2.88 68.31 4.32
CA ALA A 599 -1.90 69.38 4.51
C ALA A 599 -1.97 70.42 3.38
N VAL A 600 -1.99 69.99 2.11
CA VAL A 600 -2.14 70.89 0.95
C VAL A 600 -3.49 71.62 0.98
N LEU A 601 -4.58 70.96 1.39
CA LEU A 601 -5.87 71.63 1.61
C LEU A 601 -5.78 72.68 2.71
N ALA A 602 -5.14 72.39 3.85
CA ALA A 602 -4.93 73.35 4.92
C ALA A 602 -4.00 74.51 4.53
N GLU A 603 -3.03 74.28 3.63
CA GLU A 603 -2.22 75.33 2.99
C GLU A 603 -3.08 76.19 2.03
N LYS A 604 -3.93 75.58 1.20
CA LYS A 604 -4.88 76.31 0.35
C LYS A 604 -5.91 77.10 1.17
N ASP A 605 -6.40 76.56 2.28
CA ASP A 605 -7.32 77.27 3.17
C ASP A 605 -6.61 78.44 3.88
N GLN A 606 -5.35 78.28 4.30
CA GLN A 606 -4.53 79.38 4.81
C GLN A 606 -4.22 80.43 3.73
N GLU A 607 -3.94 80.04 2.49
CA GLU A 607 -3.82 80.98 1.36
C GLU A 607 -5.14 81.69 1.08
N LEU A 608 -6.28 81.00 1.17
CA LEU A 608 -7.60 81.61 1.03
C LEU A 608 -7.92 82.54 2.20
N GLU A 609 -7.48 82.25 3.43
CA GLU A 609 -7.58 83.16 4.58
C GLU A 609 -6.64 84.35 4.47
N GLN A 610 -5.44 84.17 3.92
CA GLN A 610 -4.51 85.26 3.59
C GLN A 610 -5.10 86.15 2.47
N LEU A 611 -5.58 85.56 1.38
CA LEU A 611 -6.25 86.30 0.30
C LEU A 611 -7.54 86.98 0.79
N ARG A 612 -8.34 86.33 1.66
CA ARG A 612 -9.49 86.96 2.32
C ARG A 612 -9.06 88.10 3.24
N SER A 613 -7.98 87.97 4.02
CA SER A 613 -7.49 89.01 4.94
C SER A 613 -6.67 90.12 4.27
N ILE A 614 -6.19 89.92 3.04
CA ILE A 614 -5.66 90.96 2.13
C ILE A 614 -6.81 91.64 1.37
N THR A 615 -7.88 90.90 1.05
CA THR A 615 -9.08 91.44 0.41
C THR A 615 -9.95 92.22 1.40
N LEU A 616 -10.11 91.78 2.66
CA LEU A 616 -10.92 92.43 3.70
C LEU A 616 -10.60 93.92 3.96
N PRO A 617 -9.33 94.37 4.03
CA PRO A 617 -9.01 95.79 4.18
C PRO A 617 -9.32 96.63 2.92
N TYR A 618 -9.69 96.01 1.79
CA TYR A 618 -10.21 96.69 0.60
C TYR A 618 -11.72 96.49 0.38
N ALA A 619 -12.25 95.31 0.76
CA ALA A 619 -13.66 94.92 0.73
C ALA A 619 -14.39 95.24 2.05
N GLY A 620 -13.95 96.29 2.76
CA GLY A 620 -14.53 96.77 4.01
C GLY A 620 -15.90 97.45 3.86
N LEU A 621 -16.67 97.10 2.82
CA LEU A 621 -18.00 97.64 2.52
C LEU A 621 -18.79 96.62 1.68
N GLN A 622 -20.06 96.42 2.03
CA GLN A 622 -21.02 95.48 1.43
C GLN A 622 -20.79 93.98 1.70
N GLY A 623 -21.18 93.53 2.90
CA GLY A 623 -21.64 92.15 3.08
C GLY A 623 -23.12 92.03 2.75
N SER A 624 -23.52 90.95 2.07
CA SER A 624 -24.89 90.42 2.17
C SER A 624 -24.89 88.90 2.04
N LYS A 625 -25.87 88.27 2.68
CA LYS A 625 -26.09 86.81 2.65
C LYS A 625 -26.87 86.45 1.39
N THR A 626 -26.66 85.25 0.85
CA THR A 626 -27.71 84.22 0.87
C THR A 626 -27.15 82.83 0.54
N TYR A 627 -27.88 81.80 0.94
CA TYR A 627 -27.62 80.40 0.57
C TYR A 627 -28.10 80.19 -0.88
N GLY A 628 -27.39 79.37 -1.65
CA GLY A 628 -27.69 79.16 -3.07
C GLY A 628 -28.79 78.12 -3.35
N ALA A 629 -29.32 78.13 -4.58
CA ALA A 629 -30.07 77.03 -5.17
C ALA A 629 -29.98 77.05 -6.71
N SER A 630 -29.87 75.84 -7.27
CA SER A 630 -30.20 75.39 -8.64
C SER A 630 -30.90 76.36 -9.61
N GLY A 631 -30.45 76.39 -10.88
CA GLY A 631 -31.38 76.41 -12.03
C GLY A 631 -30.98 77.19 -13.30
N ALA A 632 -30.62 76.44 -14.34
CA ALA A 632 -31.09 76.55 -15.74
C ALA A 632 -30.95 77.84 -16.61
N ASP A 633 -30.66 77.56 -17.89
CA ASP A 633 -31.16 78.19 -19.13
C ASP A 633 -30.68 79.56 -19.68
N VAL A 634 -30.00 79.44 -20.85
CA VAL A 634 -30.30 80.08 -22.16
C VAL A 634 -30.09 81.60 -22.35
N ALA A 635 -28.97 81.90 -23.05
CA ALA A 635 -28.76 82.85 -24.17
C ALA A 635 -29.08 84.37 -24.06
N GLY A 636 -28.21 85.18 -24.69
CA GLY A 636 -28.48 86.60 -25.03
C GLY A 636 -27.21 87.44 -25.31
N ASP A 637 -27.06 87.87 -26.56
CA ASP A 637 -26.26 88.97 -27.17
C ASP A 637 -25.15 89.73 -26.43
N ASP A 638 -24.06 89.97 -27.18
CA ASP A 638 -23.44 91.27 -27.53
C ASP A 638 -23.84 92.55 -26.76
N ALA A 639 -22.94 93.50 -26.47
CA ALA A 639 -21.48 93.53 -26.65
C ALA A 639 -20.79 94.54 -25.67
N PRO A 640 -19.90 95.47 -26.07
CA PRO A 640 -18.51 95.40 -25.61
C PRO A 640 -18.14 96.43 -24.53
N ALA A 641 -17.24 96.04 -23.63
CA ALA A 641 -16.52 96.94 -22.74
C ALA A 641 -15.01 96.65 -22.80
N THR A 642 -14.22 97.66 -23.17
CA THR A 642 -12.75 97.61 -23.22
C THR A 642 -12.16 97.74 -21.81
N ASP A 643 -10.82 97.74 -21.70
CA ASP A 643 -10.06 98.19 -20.52
C ASP A 643 -10.02 97.27 -19.28
N ALA A 644 -10.08 95.94 -19.51
CA ALA A 644 -9.62 94.92 -18.55
C ALA A 644 -8.31 94.20 -18.96
N SER A 645 -7.69 94.61 -20.07
CA SER A 645 -6.60 93.84 -20.71
C SER A 645 -5.18 94.12 -20.19
N GLU A 646 -4.94 95.16 -19.37
CA GLU A 646 -3.60 95.45 -18.84
C GLU A 646 -3.33 94.84 -17.44
N SER A 647 -4.37 94.49 -16.67
CA SER A 647 -4.22 93.75 -15.40
C SER A 647 -4.06 92.24 -15.59
N LEU A 648 -4.70 91.67 -16.63
CA LEU A 648 -4.57 90.26 -17.02
C LEU A 648 -3.13 89.78 -17.26
N PRO A 649 -2.25 90.46 -18.03
CA PRO A 649 -0.87 90.01 -18.21
C PRO A 649 -0.03 90.06 -16.92
N GLN A 650 -0.42 90.85 -15.91
CA GLN A 650 0.25 90.85 -14.62
C GLN A 650 -0.28 89.73 -13.69
N ALA A 651 -1.58 89.44 -13.73
CA ALA A 651 -2.14 88.25 -13.07
C ALA A 651 -1.60 86.94 -13.67
N LEU A 652 -1.50 86.84 -15.00
CA LEU A 652 -0.98 85.66 -15.69
C LEU A 652 0.54 85.47 -15.48
N ARG A 653 1.31 86.56 -15.34
CA ARG A 653 2.72 86.48 -14.91
C ARG A 653 2.89 86.00 -13.47
N LEU A 654 1.89 86.18 -12.61
CA LEU A 654 1.88 85.58 -11.27
C LEU A 654 1.44 84.10 -11.32
N SER A 655 0.58 83.69 -12.26
CA SER A 655 0.24 82.27 -12.45
C SER A 655 1.31 81.45 -13.19
N ALA A 656 2.26 82.08 -13.89
CA ALA A 656 3.40 81.38 -14.52
C ALA A 656 4.25 80.57 -13.50
N SER A 657 4.23 80.96 -12.23
CA SER A 657 4.84 80.17 -11.13
C SER A 657 4.17 78.81 -10.88
N SER A 658 3.02 78.53 -11.48
CA SER A 658 2.31 77.24 -11.42
C SER A 658 2.60 76.29 -12.59
N GLU A 659 3.35 76.74 -13.61
CA GLU A 659 3.81 75.89 -14.73
C GLU A 659 4.51 74.58 -14.28
N PRO A 660 5.36 74.56 -13.23
CA PRO A 660 5.97 73.32 -12.75
C PRO A 660 4.96 72.26 -12.33
N THR A 661 3.85 72.67 -11.71
CA THR A 661 2.78 71.76 -11.26
C THR A 661 2.02 71.17 -12.44
N PHE A 662 1.74 71.98 -13.47
CA PHE A 662 1.07 71.51 -14.67
C PHE A 662 1.97 70.58 -15.50
N PHE A 663 3.27 70.88 -15.57
CA PHE A 663 4.25 70.02 -16.24
C PHE A 663 4.45 68.69 -15.50
N LEU A 664 4.57 68.71 -14.16
CA LEU A 664 4.63 67.50 -13.33
C LEU A 664 3.36 66.65 -13.45
N TYR A 665 2.18 67.27 -13.56
CA TYR A 665 0.92 66.55 -13.77
C TYR A 665 0.87 65.92 -15.18
N ALA A 666 1.29 66.65 -16.22
CA ALA A 666 1.40 66.11 -17.58
C ALA A 666 2.42 64.97 -17.66
N GLU A 667 3.55 65.06 -16.96
CA GLU A 667 4.54 63.97 -16.89
C GLU A 667 3.98 62.75 -16.13
N GLN A 668 3.24 62.95 -15.04
CA GLN A 668 2.56 61.87 -14.33
C GLN A 668 1.47 61.20 -15.18
N LEU A 669 0.75 61.96 -16.00
CA LEU A 669 -0.18 61.41 -16.99
C LEU A 669 0.57 60.59 -18.05
N ALA A 670 1.63 61.12 -18.66
CA ALA A 670 2.43 60.40 -19.65
C ALA A 670 3.02 59.09 -19.08
N ARG A 671 3.52 59.10 -17.84
CA ARG A 671 4.00 57.89 -17.15
C ARG A 671 2.87 56.87 -16.97
N LYS A 672 1.67 57.31 -16.55
CA LYS A 672 0.48 56.45 -16.43
C LYS A 672 -0.03 55.95 -17.79
N GLU A 673 0.07 56.73 -18.86
CA GLU A 673 -0.29 56.29 -20.21
C GLU A 673 0.68 55.22 -20.73
N VAL A 674 1.98 55.37 -20.50
CA VAL A 674 2.99 54.33 -20.79
C VAL A 674 2.73 53.06 -19.96
N GLU A 675 2.41 53.19 -18.67
CA GLU A 675 2.03 52.06 -17.81
C GLU A 675 0.75 51.37 -18.32
N ILE A 676 -0.31 52.13 -18.65
CA ILE A 676 -1.55 51.60 -19.24
C ILE A 676 -1.29 50.90 -20.58
N VAL A 677 -0.40 51.43 -21.42
CA VAL A 677 0.01 50.78 -22.69
C VAL A 677 0.82 49.50 -22.41
N ALA A 678 1.70 49.48 -21.41
CA ALA A 678 2.43 48.29 -21.00
C ALA A 678 1.49 47.20 -20.46
N LEU A 679 0.55 47.57 -19.57
CA LEU A 679 -0.47 46.68 -19.03
C LEU A 679 -1.43 46.17 -20.11
N ARG A 680 -1.81 47.00 -21.08
CA ARG A 680 -2.60 46.57 -22.27
C ARG A 680 -1.82 45.57 -23.12
N LYS A 681 -0.52 45.78 -23.35
CA LYS A 681 0.37 44.83 -24.06
C LYS A 681 0.53 43.52 -23.29
N GLN A 682 0.69 43.56 -21.98
CA GLN A 682 0.75 42.36 -21.12
C GLN A 682 -0.59 41.60 -21.12
N LYS A 683 -1.72 42.31 -20.96
CA LYS A 683 -3.06 41.73 -21.08
C LYS A 683 -3.24 41.02 -22.42
N HIS A 684 -2.87 41.67 -23.53
CA HIS A 684 -3.01 41.06 -24.85
C HIS A 684 -2.12 39.82 -25.04
N LYS A 685 -0.90 39.80 -24.48
CA LYS A 685 -0.07 38.58 -24.44
C LYS A 685 -0.75 37.44 -23.68
N LEU A 686 -1.29 37.73 -22.49
CA LEU A 686 -2.01 36.74 -21.68
C LEU A 686 -3.30 36.25 -22.40
N GLU A 687 -4.01 37.13 -23.11
CA GLU A 687 -5.16 36.74 -23.94
C GLU A 687 -4.76 35.82 -25.09
N MET A 688 -3.64 36.09 -25.78
CA MET A 688 -3.10 35.18 -26.80
C MET A 688 -2.62 33.84 -26.21
N GLU A 689 -2.00 33.85 -25.02
CA GLU A 689 -1.59 32.63 -24.32
C GLU A 689 -2.80 31.79 -23.87
N VAL A 690 -3.88 32.43 -23.41
CA VAL A 690 -5.17 31.78 -23.10
C VAL A 690 -5.82 31.19 -24.35
N HIS A 691 -5.86 31.92 -25.47
CA HIS A 691 -6.38 31.37 -26.72
C HIS A 691 -5.53 30.19 -27.23
N ARG A 692 -4.20 30.30 -27.19
CA ARG A 692 -3.29 29.19 -27.53
C ARG A 692 -3.36 28.01 -26.54
N LEU A 693 -3.87 28.21 -25.32
CA LEU A 693 -4.21 27.12 -24.40
C LEU A 693 -5.57 26.49 -24.77
N GLN A 694 -6.58 27.30 -25.08
CA GLN A 694 -7.90 26.83 -25.54
C GLN A 694 -7.78 26.01 -26.84
N GLU A 695 -7.02 26.47 -27.83
CA GLU A 695 -6.75 25.74 -29.08
C GLU A 695 -6.08 24.38 -28.83
N ARG A 696 -5.15 24.31 -27.86
CA ARG A 696 -4.50 23.03 -27.48
C ARG A 696 -5.45 22.09 -26.77
N VAL A 697 -6.25 22.59 -25.83
CA VAL A 697 -7.26 21.78 -25.13
C VAL A 697 -8.30 21.25 -26.13
N LEU A 698 -8.77 22.06 -27.08
CA LEU A 698 -9.67 21.60 -28.14
C LEU A 698 -9.02 20.53 -29.03
N ALA A 699 -7.76 20.72 -29.44
CA ALA A 699 -7.03 19.73 -30.24
C ALA A 699 -6.68 18.43 -29.45
N GLU A 700 -6.63 18.49 -28.12
CA GLU A 700 -6.48 17.32 -27.24
C GLU A 700 -7.84 16.63 -27.01
N GLU A 701 -8.93 17.38 -26.83
CA GLU A 701 -10.31 16.85 -26.80
C GLU A 701 -10.72 16.16 -28.11
N GLU A 702 -10.32 16.71 -29.26
CA GLU A 702 -10.57 16.10 -30.57
C GLU A 702 -9.79 14.78 -30.73
N LYS A 703 -8.50 14.74 -30.40
CA LYS A 703 -7.72 13.48 -30.40
C LYS A 703 -8.31 12.44 -29.46
N HIS A 704 -8.64 12.81 -28.23
CA HIS A 704 -9.25 11.87 -27.28
C HIS A 704 -10.65 11.41 -27.75
N ARG A 705 -11.40 12.23 -28.48
CA ARG A 705 -12.65 11.81 -29.14
C ARG A 705 -12.39 10.82 -30.27
N GLU A 706 -11.34 11.02 -31.08
CA GLU A 706 -10.92 10.09 -32.14
C GLU A 706 -10.42 8.76 -31.55
N GLU A 707 -9.54 8.79 -30.55
CA GLU A 707 -9.05 7.62 -29.80
C GLU A 707 -10.21 6.82 -29.19
N VAL A 708 -11.14 7.50 -28.51
CA VAL A 708 -12.34 6.86 -27.93
C VAL A 708 -13.27 6.30 -29.01
N SER A 709 -13.34 6.90 -30.21
CA SER A 709 -14.10 6.32 -31.32
C SER A 709 -13.42 5.07 -31.90
N ALA A 710 -12.10 5.11 -32.11
CA ALA A 710 -11.31 3.98 -32.61
C ALA A 710 -11.37 2.79 -31.64
N LEU A 711 -11.18 3.01 -30.34
CA LEU A 711 -11.30 1.98 -29.31
C LEU A 711 -12.71 1.40 -29.22
N ARG A 712 -13.77 2.22 -29.37
CA ARG A 712 -15.15 1.73 -29.45
C ARG A 712 -15.39 0.87 -30.69
N ASP A 713 -14.79 1.20 -31.82
CA ASP A 713 -14.88 0.40 -33.04
C ASP A 713 -14.05 -0.89 -32.95
N GLU A 714 -12.92 -0.90 -32.25
CA GLU A 714 -12.16 -2.12 -31.94
C GLU A 714 -12.91 -3.05 -30.97
N ILE A 715 -13.51 -2.51 -29.91
CA ILE A 715 -14.40 -3.27 -29.00
C ILE A 715 -15.59 -3.83 -29.80
N GLN A 716 -16.18 -3.06 -30.71
CA GLN A 716 -17.25 -3.55 -31.58
C GLN A 716 -16.78 -4.64 -32.56
N LYS A 717 -15.61 -4.51 -33.18
CA LYS A 717 -15.01 -5.57 -34.03
C LYS A 717 -14.83 -6.84 -33.21
N ASN A 718 -14.14 -6.75 -32.07
CA ASN A 718 -13.87 -7.88 -31.18
C ASN A 718 -15.15 -8.56 -30.66
N PHE A 719 -16.20 -7.79 -30.35
CA PHE A 719 -17.51 -8.33 -29.99
C PHE A 719 -18.16 -9.07 -31.17
N ARG A 720 -18.11 -8.52 -32.39
CA ARG A 720 -18.64 -9.18 -33.60
C ARG A 720 -17.86 -10.47 -33.91
N ASP A 721 -16.56 -10.49 -33.70
CA ASP A 721 -15.71 -11.66 -33.97
C ASP A 721 -15.93 -12.78 -32.95
N LYS A 722 -15.98 -12.48 -31.64
CA LYS A 722 -16.48 -13.41 -30.61
C LYS A 722 -17.90 -13.91 -30.89
N SER A 723 -18.77 -13.07 -31.46
CA SER A 723 -20.12 -13.49 -31.87
C SER A 723 -20.13 -14.38 -33.13
N ARG A 724 -19.08 -14.31 -33.97
CA ARG A 724 -18.90 -15.17 -35.16
C ARG A 724 -18.31 -16.53 -34.80
N GLU A 725 -17.44 -16.61 -33.78
CA GLU A 725 -16.86 -17.86 -33.28
C GLU A 725 -17.93 -18.86 -32.79
N GLY A 726 -19.07 -18.37 -32.27
CA GLY A 726 -20.22 -19.19 -31.91
C GLY A 726 -21.19 -19.54 -33.05
N ALA A 727 -20.95 -19.07 -34.28
CA ALA A 727 -21.90 -19.23 -35.39
C ALA A 727 -21.78 -20.61 -36.08
N ASN A 728 -22.89 -21.35 -36.16
CA ASN A 728 -22.93 -22.64 -36.85
C ASN A 728 -22.67 -22.47 -38.36
N LEU A 729 -21.45 -22.80 -38.80
CA LEU A 729 -21.01 -22.66 -40.19
C LEU A 729 -21.79 -23.51 -41.18
N GLU A 730 -22.29 -24.67 -40.78
CA GLU A 730 -23.16 -25.50 -41.64
C GLU A 730 -24.54 -24.87 -41.82
N TYR A 731 -25.09 -24.20 -40.80
CA TYR A 731 -26.32 -23.43 -40.95
C TYR A 731 -26.12 -22.21 -41.87
N LEU A 732 -25.02 -21.47 -41.70
CA LEU A 732 -24.67 -20.35 -42.57
C LEU A 732 -24.47 -20.81 -44.03
N LYS A 733 -23.70 -21.87 -44.26
CA LYS A 733 -23.51 -22.53 -45.56
C LYS A 733 -24.83 -22.93 -46.21
N ASN A 734 -25.78 -23.48 -45.45
CA ASN A 734 -27.12 -23.83 -45.94
C ASN A 734 -27.97 -22.59 -46.30
N ILE A 735 -27.87 -21.48 -45.56
CA ILE A 735 -28.55 -20.22 -45.93
C ILE A 735 -27.89 -19.57 -47.14
N VAL A 736 -26.57 -19.54 -47.22
CA VAL A 736 -25.82 -19.01 -48.39
C VAL A 736 -26.16 -19.84 -49.64
N TYR A 737 -26.18 -21.17 -49.55
CA TYR A 737 -26.63 -22.03 -50.63
C TYR A 737 -28.08 -21.72 -51.07
N ARG A 738 -29.01 -21.52 -50.12
CA ARG A 738 -30.38 -21.06 -50.43
C ARG A 738 -30.40 -19.68 -51.07
N PHE A 739 -29.63 -18.71 -50.58
CA PHE A 739 -29.54 -17.37 -51.16
C PHE A 739 -29.03 -17.38 -52.62
N LEU A 740 -28.09 -18.26 -52.93
CA LEU A 740 -27.56 -18.46 -54.28
C LEU A 740 -28.51 -19.22 -55.22
N THR A 741 -29.40 -20.07 -54.67
CA THR A 741 -30.29 -20.94 -55.47
C THR A 741 -31.74 -20.45 -55.57
N LEU A 742 -32.18 -19.53 -54.70
CA LEU A 742 -33.53 -18.97 -54.72
C LEU A 742 -33.72 -18.00 -55.91
N PRO A 743 -34.74 -18.20 -56.77
CA PRO A 743 -35.04 -17.26 -57.86
C PRO A 743 -35.84 -16.04 -57.39
N ASP A 744 -36.57 -16.13 -56.28
CA ASP A 744 -37.39 -15.04 -55.74
C ASP A 744 -36.51 -13.91 -55.15
N PRO A 745 -36.70 -12.63 -55.51
CA PRO A 745 -36.01 -11.51 -54.87
C PRO A 745 -36.38 -11.32 -53.39
N LEU A 746 -37.61 -11.63 -52.97
CA LEU A 746 -38.09 -11.33 -51.61
C LEU A 746 -37.55 -12.34 -50.59
N GLY A 747 -37.62 -13.63 -50.90
CA GLY A 747 -36.91 -14.70 -50.18
C GLY A 747 -35.39 -14.54 -50.19
N ARG A 748 -34.81 -13.94 -51.25
CA ARG A 748 -33.39 -13.53 -51.26
C ARG A 748 -33.11 -12.37 -50.31
N GLN A 749 -33.96 -11.36 -50.20
CA GLN A 749 -33.80 -10.31 -49.17
C GLN A 749 -33.94 -10.85 -47.75
N GLN A 750 -34.84 -11.82 -47.51
CA GLN A 750 -34.98 -12.49 -46.20
C GLN A 750 -33.75 -13.33 -45.85
N THR A 751 -33.26 -14.16 -46.77
CA THR A 751 -32.04 -14.98 -46.54
C THR A 751 -30.78 -14.12 -46.44
N LEU A 752 -30.66 -13.03 -47.20
CA LEU A 752 -29.62 -12.02 -47.01
C LEU A 752 -29.70 -11.37 -45.62
N THR A 753 -30.90 -11.03 -45.15
CA THR A 753 -31.08 -10.44 -43.82
C THR A 753 -30.63 -11.43 -42.73
N ALA A 754 -30.92 -12.73 -42.88
CA ALA A 754 -30.41 -13.77 -42.00
C ALA A 754 -28.87 -13.92 -42.05
N ILE A 755 -28.25 -13.82 -43.23
CA ILE A 755 -26.78 -13.80 -43.35
C ILE A 755 -26.20 -12.57 -42.64
N LEU A 756 -26.80 -11.40 -42.81
CA LEU A 756 -26.37 -10.13 -42.20
C LEU A 756 -26.54 -10.09 -40.67
N THR A 757 -27.46 -10.86 -40.09
CA THR A 757 -27.58 -11.03 -38.64
C THR A 757 -26.60 -12.08 -38.11
N ILE A 758 -26.52 -13.27 -38.73
CA ILE A 758 -25.60 -14.34 -38.30
C ILE A 758 -24.13 -13.89 -38.32
N LEU A 759 -23.70 -13.17 -39.36
CA LEU A 759 -22.33 -12.65 -39.47
C LEU A 759 -22.11 -11.30 -38.78
N HIS A 760 -23.10 -10.79 -38.03
CA HIS A 760 -22.98 -9.63 -37.14
C HIS A 760 -22.41 -8.36 -37.82
N PHE A 761 -22.80 -8.09 -39.07
CA PHE A 761 -22.31 -6.93 -39.84
C PHE A 761 -22.61 -5.58 -39.16
N SER A 762 -21.72 -4.60 -39.37
CA SER A 762 -21.84 -3.20 -38.96
C SER A 762 -23.16 -2.57 -39.47
N PRO A 763 -23.76 -1.59 -38.77
CA PRO A 763 -24.86 -0.81 -39.34
C PRO A 763 -24.48 -0.13 -40.66
N GLU A 764 -23.23 0.28 -40.81
CA GLU A 764 -22.70 0.91 -42.04
C GLU A 764 -22.56 -0.08 -43.19
N GLU A 765 -21.97 -1.25 -42.94
CA GLU A 765 -21.87 -2.35 -43.90
C GLU A 765 -23.27 -2.81 -44.34
N LYS A 766 -24.21 -2.95 -43.40
CA LYS A 766 -25.63 -3.24 -43.68
C LYS A 766 -26.25 -2.16 -44.57
N GLN A 767 -25.91 -0.88 -44.39
CA GLN A 767 -26.35 0.19 -45.28
C GLN A 767 -25.67 0.15 -46.65
N ALA A 768 -24.36 -0.12 -46.73
CA ALA A 768 -23.62 -0.23 -47.98
C ALA A 768 -24.15 -1.39 -48.84
N ILE A 769 -24.36 -2.57 -48.24
CA ILE A 769 -24.90 -3.76 -48.88
C ILE A 769 -26.35 -3.53 -49.34
N ARG A 770 -27.18 -2.83 -48.53
CA ARG A 770 -28.54 -2.42 -48.94
C ARG A 770 -28.53 -1.42 -50.12
N LYS A 771 -27.63 -0.42 -50.10
CA LYS A 771 -27.45 0.53 -51.22
C LYS A 771 -27.04 -0.22 -52.50
N GLN A 772 -26.03 -1.08 -52.43
CA GLN A 772 -25.55 -1.88 -53.57
C GLN A 772 -26.64 -2.83 -54.10
N SER A 773 -27.40 -3.51 -53.23
CA SER A 773 -28.53 -4.37 -53.62
C SER A 773 -29.71 -3.62 -54.25
N ALA A 774 -29.83 -2.30 -54.06
CA ALA A 774 -30.86 -1.48 -54.69
C ALA A 774 -30.44 -0.97 -56.09
N TYR A 775 -29.15 -0.78 -56.34
CA TYR A 775 -28.63 -0.24 -57.60
C TYR A 775 -28.08 -1.29 -58.57
N SER A 776 -27.78 -2.51 -58.13
CA SER A 776 -27.28 -3.57 -59.02
C SER A 776 -27.78 -4.96 -58.64
N SER A 777 -28.16 -5.76 -59.65
CA SER A 777 -28.19 -7.21 -59.53
C SER A 777 -26.78 -7.71 -59.27
N TRP A 778 -26.55 -8.39 -58.14
CA TRP A 778 -25.24 -8.91 -57.75
C TRP A 778 -24.66 -9.93 -58.73
N TRP A 779 -25.50 -10.48 -59.61
CA TRP A 779 -25.09 -11.29 -60.74
C TRP A 779 -25.35 -10.49 -62.02
N PRO A 780 -24.35 -10.28 -62.89
CA PRO A 780 -24.64 -9.83 -64.24
C PRO A 780 -25.58 -10.86 -64.88
N SER A 781 -26.69 -10.40 -65.46
CA SER A 781 -27.65 -11.27 -66.11
C SER A 781 -27.04 -11.86 -67.38
N GLY A 782 -26.43 -13.04 -67.21
CA GLY A 782 -25.77 -13.77 -68.29
C GLY A 782 -26.73 -14.00 -69.44
N LYS A 783 -26.54 -13.25 -70.53
CA LYS A 783 -27.18 -13.54 -71.81
C LYS A 783 -26.71 -14.92 -72.25
N ARG A 784 -27.67 -15.84 -72.37
CA ARG A 784 -27.52 -17.13 -73.03
C ARG A 784 -27.55 -16.93 -74.55
#